data_AF-A0A8C8C5G2-F1
#
_entry.id   AF-A0A8C8C5G2-F1
#
_cell.length_a   1.000
_cell.length_b   1.000
_cell.length_c   1.000
_cell.angle_alpha   90.00
_cell.angle_beta   90.00
_cell.angle_gamma   90.00
#
_symmetry.space_group_name_H-M   'P 1'
#
loop_
_entity.id
_entity.type
_entity.pdbx_description
1 polymer ?
#
loop_
_entity_poly.entity_id
_entity_poly.type
_entity_poly.pdbx_seq_one_letter_code
_entity_poly.pdbx_strand_id
1 'polypeptide(L)'
;MNFLSKTIKNTVCVNVELTAEQWKKKYEREKEKGKALRNTITWLENELNRWRNGESVPVDEQFDKEKAQAEVLALDNVPNDKPASTPNMPQLRLTDAENDTCEVELAKLYKQLDDKDDEINQQSQLAEKLKQQMLDQEELLASSRRDHDNLQSELNRLQAENEASKDEVKEVLQALEELAVNYDQKSQEVEDKTKEFEMVSDELNQKSSVLTSIDSELQKLKDMSNHQKKRVSEMMSSLLKDLAEIGIAVGSTEIKQHDGSGLIDEDFTVARLYISKMKSEVKTMVKRSKQLESTQSESNKKMDENDKELAACQLRIQQHEAKIKSLTEYLQNVEQKKRQLEENVDSLNEELVKISAQEKVTAMEKENEIQSANEVKEAVEKQIAGHRETHQKQISSLRDELDKKAHHITELQDLNQEIMLEQERLRVEHDKLKSTDQEKSRKLHELTVMQDRREQARQDLKGLEETVAKELQTLHNLRKLFVQDLATRVKKSAEMDSDDTGGSAAQKQKISFLENNLEQLTKVHKQLVRDNADLRCELPKLEKRLRATAERVKALESALKEAKENAARDRKRYQQEVDRIKDAVRAKNMARRGHSAQIAKPIRPGQPPVASPTHPNVNRGGGGFYQNSQAVAIRGGGGMKPDKK
;
A
#
# COMPACT_ATOMS: atom_id res chain seq x y z
N MET A 1 -6.73 -27.97 55.33
CA MET A 1 -6.08 -29.23 54.93
C MET A 1 -4.96 -29.50 55.91
N ASN A 2 -5.11 -30.53 56.75
CA ASN A 2 -4.07 -30.97 57.68
C ASN A 2 -2.96 -31.67 56.89
N PHE A 3 -1.74 -31.13 56.91
CA PHE A 3 -0.56 -31.85 56.42
C PHE A 3 -0.20 -32.94 57.43
N LEU A 4 -0.54 -34.20 57.12
CA LEU A 4 -0.04 -35.37 57.82
C LEU A 4 1.46 -35.53 57.49
N SER A 5 2.31 -35.22 58.46
CA SER A 5 3.74 -35.51 58.40
C SER A 5 3.97 -37.02 58.22
N LYS A 6 4.86 -37.41 57.29
CA LYS A 6 5.23 -38.80 57.05
C LYS A 6 5.89 -39.39 58.30
N THR A 7 5.21 -40.32 58.97
CA THR A 7 5.81 -41.11 60.04
C THR A 7 6.70 -42.19 59.41
N ILE A 8 8.01 -42.00 59.42
CA ILE A 8 8.98 -43.04 59.03
C ILE A 8 9.09 -44.02 60.20
N LYS A 9 8.53 -45.23 60.05
CA LYS A 9 8.77 -46.33 60.99
C LYS A 9 10.11 -46.97 60.62
N ASN A 10 11.13 -46.76 61.45
CA ASN A 10 12.42 -47.41 61.32
C ASN A 10 12.30 -48.83 61.89
N THR A 11 12.24 -49.84 61.02
CA THR A 11 12.19 -51.25 61.43
C THR A 11 13.63 -51.74 61.58
N VAL A 12 14.08 -51.93 62.83
CA VAL A 12 15.40 -52.52 63.10
C VAL A 12 15.35 -54.00 62.71
N CYS A 13 16.09 -54.37 61.66
CA CYS A 13 16.32 -55.75 61.27
C CYS A 13 17.67 -56.21 61.83
N VAL A 14 17.70 -57.34 62.52
CA VAL A 14 18.94 -57.97 63.00
C VAL A 14 19.83 -58.28 61.79
N ASN A 15 21.12 -57.88 61.84
CA ASN A 15 22.09 -58.24 60.82
C ASN A 15 22.25 -59.77 60.81
N VAL A 16 21.67 -60.43 59.80
CA VAL A 16 21.86 -61.86 59.57
C VAL A 16 23.07 -62.01 58.65
N GLU A 17 24.13 -62.65 59.13
CA GLU A 17 25.25 -63.06 58.29
C GLU A 17 24.75 -64.17 57.35
N LEU A 18 24.61 -63.83 56.07
CA LEU A 18 24.21 -64.74 55.01
C LEU A 18 25.46 -65.14 54.23
N THR A 19 25.58 -66.42 53.88
CA THR A 19 26.64 -66.85 52.94
C THR A 19 26.43 -66.20 51.57
N ALA A 20 27.49 -66.13 50.75
CA ALA A 20 27.40 -65.52 49.41
C ALA A 20 26.27 -66.10 48.55
N GLU A 21 26.01 -67.41 48.66
CA GLU A 21 24.89 -68.09 47.98
C GLU A 21 23.52 -67.67 48.53
N GLN A 22 23.38 -67.52 49.85
CA GLN A 22 22.15 -67.05 50.47
C GLN A 22 21.86 -65.59 50.12
N TRP A 23 22.89 -64.74 50.03
CA TRP A 23 22.79 -63.37 49.55
C TRP A 23 22.35 -63.31 48.08
N LYS A 24 22.97 -64.11 47.21
CA LYS A 24 22.60 -64.19 45.80
C LYS A 24 21.13 -64.62 45.62
N LYS A 25 20.68 -65.62 46.38
CA LYS A 25 19.28 -66.10 46.34
C LYS A 25 18.29 -65.06 46.87
N LYS A 26 18.67 -64.31 47.92
CA LYS A 26 17.85 -63.22 48.46
C LYS A 26 17.77 -62.04 47.49
N TYR A 27 18.89 -61.67 46.87
CA TYR A 27 18.94 -60.61 45.86
C TYR A 27 18.11 -60.95 44.62
N GLU A 28 18.24 -62.16 44.07
CA GLU A 28 17.42 -62.56 42.91
C GLU A 28 15.92 -62.57 43.26
N ARG A 29 15.53 -62.99 44.47
CA ARG A 29 14.13 -62.89 44.92
C ARG A 29 13.64 -61.45 44.97
N GLU A 30 14.42 -60.54 45.57
CA GLU A 30 14.04 -59.13 45.68
C GLU A 30 14.01 -58.43 44.31
N LYS A 31 14.93 -58.81 43.42
CA LYS A 31 15.00 -58.34 42.04
C LYS A 31 13.77 -58.77 41.24
N GLU A 32 13.33 -60.02 41.36
CA GLU A 32 12.09 -60.51 40.72
C GLU A 32 10.84 -59.85 41.32
N LYS A 33 10.78 -59.65 42.65
CA LYS A 33 9.71 -58.85 43.27
C LYS A 33 9.67 -57.42 42.72
N GLY A 34 10.83 -56.77 42.62
CA GLY A 34 10.94 -55.43 42.05
C GLY A 34 10.57 -55.38 40.56
N LYS A 35 10.81 -56.46 39.80
CA LYS A 35 10.36 -56.58 38.40
C LYS A 35 8.84 -56.71 38.31
N ALA A 36 8.22 -57.56 39.13
CA ALA A 36 6.76 -57.70 39.19
C ALA A 36 6.07 -56.37 39.54
N LEU A 37 6.56 -55.67 40.57
CA LEU A 37 6.02 -54.37 40.97
C LEU A 37 6.18 -53.29 39.87
N ARG A 38 7.30 -53.28 39.15
CA ARG A 38 7.48 -52.36 38.01
C ARG A 38 6.50 -52.65 36.88
N ASN A 39 6.27 -53.91 36.56
CA ASN A 39 5.28 -54.29 35.55
C ASN A 39 3.87 -53.83 35.96
N THR A 40 3.51 -53.99 37.23
CA THR A 40 2.25 -53.46 37.78
C THR A 40 2.13 -51.95 37.63
N ILE A 41 3.19 -51.19 37.93
CA ILE A 41 3.20 -49.72 37.77
C ILE A 41 2.99 -49.34 36.32
N THR A 42 3.75 -49.92 35.39
CA THR A 42 3.61 -49.62 33.95
C THR A 42 2.22 -49.92 33.42
N TRP A 43 1.62 -51.02 33.88
CA TRP A 43 0.26 -51.39 33.52
C TRP A 43 -0.76 -50.34 34.00
N LEU A 44 -0.64 -49.89 35.26
CA LEU A 44 -1.47 -48.81 35.83
C LEU A 44 -1.27 -47.46 35.13
N GLU A 45 -0.04 -47.11 34.77
CA GLU A 45 0.28 -45.88 34.04
C GLU A 45 -0.36 -45.86 32.65
N ASN A 46 -0.35 -47.00 31.95
CA ASN A 46 -1.01 -47.16 30.66
C ASN A 46 -2.53 -47.01 30.77
N GLU A 47 -3.16 -47.65 31.76
CA GLU A 47 -4.59 -47.49 32.02
C GLU A 47 -4.95 -46.03 32.33
N LEU A 48 -4.17 -45.38 33.19
CA LEU A 48 -4.37 -43.99 33.59
C LEU A 48 -4.20 -43.02 32.42
N ASN A 49 -3.25 -43.28 31.51
CA ASN A 49 -3.09 -42.52 30.28
C ASN A 49 -4.28 -42.67 29.33
N ARG A 50 -4.86 -43.87 29.20
CA ARG A 50 -6.10 -44.07 28.42
C ARG A 50 -7.26 -43.26 28.98
N TRP A 51 -7.44 -43.27 30.31
CA TRP A 51 -8.47 -42.45 30.97
C TRP A 51 -8.25 -40.95 30.77
N ARG A 52 -6.99 -40.48 30.85
CA ARG A 52 -6.66 -39.06 30.59
C ARG A 52 -6.90 -38.64 29.15
N ASN A 53 -6.79 -39.57 28.20
CA ASN A 53 -7.09 -39.34 26.78
C ASN A 53 -8.58 -39.46 26.45
N GLY A 54 -9.45 -39.70 27.45
CA GLY A 54 -10.91 -39.74 27.29
C GLY A 54 -11.46 -41.09 26.85
N GLU A 55 -10.66 -42.15 26.82
CA GLU A 55 -11.11 -43.53 26.56
C GLU A 55 -11.60 -44.21 27.85
N SER A 56 -12.70 -44.96 27.78
CA SER A 56 -13.16 -45.82 28.87
C SER A 56 -12.56 -47.22 28.76
N VAL A 57 -11.94 -47.73 29.83
CA VAL A 57 -11.35 -49.07 29.85
C VAL A 57 -12.38 -50.09 30.36
N PRO A 58 -12.71 -51.15 29.59
CA PRO A 58 -13.67 -52.19 30.00
C PRO A 58 -13.26 -52.90 31.30
N VAL A 59 -14.22 -53.29 32.13
CA VAL A 59 -13.98 -53.86 33.48
C VAL A 59 -13.07 -55.10 33.45
N ASP A 60 -13.14 -55.91 32.40
CA ASP A 60 -12.29 -57.10 32.22
C ASP A 60 -10.81 -56.77 31.90
N GLU A 61 -10.55 -55.53 31.48
CA GLU A 61 -9.21 -54.99 31.18
C GLU A 61 -8.70 -54.02 32.27
N GLN A 62 -9.43 -53.85 33.39
CA GLN A 62 -9.01 -52.96 34.49
C GLN A 62 -8.06 -53.66 35.46
N PHE A 63 -7.33 -52.87 36.26
CA PHE A 63 -6.32 -53.40 37.17
C PHE A 63 -6.91 -54.37 38.18
N ASP A 64 -6.58 -55.66 38.08
CA ASP A 64 -6.93 -56.63 39.10
C ASP A 64 -5.94 -56.57 40.28
N LYS A 65 -6.35 -55.82 41.30
CA LYS A 65 -5.59 -55.62 42.53
C LYS A 65 -5.38 -56.92 43.32
N GLU A 66 -6.31 -57.87 43.26
CA GLU A 66 -6.22 -59.13 44.03
C GLU A 66 -5.22 -60.09 43.36
N LYS A 67 -5.23 -60.17 42.03
CA LYS A 67 -4.27 -60.97 41.26
C LYS A 67 -2.83 -60.48 41.41
N ALA A 68 -2.61 -59.17 41.33
CA ALA A 68 -1.28 -58.58 41.50
C ALA A 68 -0.72 -58.76 42.92
N GLN A 69 -1.57 -58.72 43.96
CA GLN A 69 -1.16 -58.98 45.34
C GLN A 69 -0.83 -60.46 45.56
N ALA A 70 -1.58 -61.38 44.95
CA ALA A 70 -1.32 -62.82 45.03
C ALA A 70 0.04 -63.20 44.42
N GLU A 71 0.44 -62.57 43.31
CA GLU A 71 1.73 -62.83 42.65
C GLU A 71 2.93 -62.37 43.49
N VAL A 72 2.82 -61.23 44.18
CA VAL A 72 3.85 -60.73 45.10
C VAL A 72 3.95 -61.60 46.36
N LEU A 73 2.82 -62.06 46.90
CA LEU A 73 2.77 -62.95 48.07
C LEU A 73 3.31 -64.36 47.78
N ALA A 74 3.09 -64.89 46.57
CA ALA A 74 3.62 -66.19 46.15
C ALA A 74 5.15 -66.21 46.14
N LEU A 75 5.80 -65.07 45.89
CA LEU A 75 7.26 -64.93 45.90
C LEU A 75 7.86 -64.88 47.32
N ASP A 76 7.04 -64.70 48.37
CA ASP A 76 7.49 -64.59 49.76
C ASP A 76 7.45 -65.93 50.54
N ASN A 77 6.66 -66.91 50.10
CA ASN A 77 6.34 -68.12 50.87
C ASN A 77 7.21 -69.37 50.59
N VAL A 78 8.45 -69.23 50.12
CA VAL A 78 9.36 -70.39 49.92
C VAL A 78 10.28 -70.59 51.14
N PRO A 79 10.28 -71.76 51.82
CA PRO A 79 11.10 -72.00 53.01
C PRO A 79 12.61 -71.87 52.76
N ASN A 80 13.32 -71.24 53.70
CA ASN A 80 14.77 -71.10 53.71
C ASN A 80 15.37 -72.30 54.49
N ASP A 81 16.21 -73.12 53.84
CA ASP A 81 16.90 -74.25 54.49
C ASP A 81 17.87 -73.78 55.58
N LYS A 82 17.89 -74.52 56.70
CA LYS A 82 18.70 -74.27 57.88
C LYS A 82 20.21 -74.35 57.58
N PRO A 83 21.07 -73.53 58.22
CA PRO A 83 22.51 -73.63 58.10
C PRO A 83 23.05 -74.92 58.76
N ALA A 84 24.01 -75.55 58.10
CA ALA A 84 24.67 -76.78 58.52
C ALA A 84 25.67 -76.57 59.67
N SER A 85 25.79 -77.57 60.54
CA SER A 85 26.67 -77.62 61.71
C SER A 85 28.17 -77.58 61.36
N THR A 86 28.93 -76.88 62.20
CA THR A 86 30.41 -76.93 62.31
C THR A 86 30.94 -78.36 62.50
N PRO A 87 32.02 -78.78 61.82
CA PRO A 87 32.72 -80.02 62.14
C PRO A 87 33.78 -79.82 63.24
N ASN A 88 33.72 -80.67 64.26
CA ASN A 88 34.77 -80.89 65.26
C ASN A 88 36.04 -81.46 64.59
N MET A 89 37.21 -80.91 64.89
CA MET A 89 38.52 -81.50 64.56
C MET A 89 38.97 -82.48 65.65
N PRO A 90 39.40 -83.72 65.31
CA PRO A 90 40.00 -84.64 66.26
C PRO A 90 41.46 -84.26 66.56
N GLN A 91 41.83 -84.30 67.83
CA GLN A 91 43.20 -84.04 68.30
C GLN A 91 44.06 -85.29 68.06
N LEU A 92 44.90 -85.26 67.01
CA LEU A 92 45.83 -86.33 66.66
C LEU A 92 47.20 -86.07 67.30
N ARG A 93 47.75 -87.08 68.00
CA ARG A 93 49.14 -87.07 68.51
C ARG A 93 50.06 -87.54 67.38
N LEU A 94 50.80 -86.61 66.79
CA LEU A 94 51.78 -86.85 65.72
C LEU A 94 53.17 -87.10 66.30
N THR A 95 53.97 -87.93 65.61
CA THR A 95 55.41 -88.15 65.93
C THR A 95 56.27 -87.01 65.36
N ASP A 96 57.46 -86.75 65.92
CA ASP A 96 58.30 -85.57 65.57
C ASP A 96 58.60 -85.44 64.06
N ALA A 97 58.78 -86.56 63.33
CA ALA A 97 58.99 -86.55 61.88
C ALA A 97 57.73 -86.22 61.06
N GLU A 98 56.55 -86.59 61.56
CA GLU A 98 55.26 -86.25 60.92
C GLU A 98 54.87 -84.80 61.21
N ASN A 99 55.24 -84.28 62.38
CA ASN A 99 55.12 -82.86 62.72
C ASN A 99 55.96 -81.99 61.79
N ASP A 100 57.22 -82.34 61.52
CA ASP A 100 58.07 -81.56 60.61
C ASP A 100 57.49 -81.51 59.18
N THR A 101 56.96 -82.63 58.68
CA THR A 101 56.27 -82.64 57.37
C THR A 101 54.98 -81.83 57.37
N CYS A 102 54.21 -81.87 58.46
CA CYS A 102 52.98 -81.11 58.62
C CYS A 102 53.26 -79.60 58.75
N GLU A 103 54.35 -79.21 59.43
CA GLU A 103 54.81 -77.81 59.53
C GLU A 103 55.25 -77.27 58.18
N VAL A 104 55.96 -78.06 57.37
CA VAL A 104 56.34 -77.66 56.00
C VAL A 104 55.13 -77.52 55.09
N GLU A 105 54.14 -78.42 55.19
CA GLU A 105 52.88 -78.31 54.45
C GLU A 105 52.04 -77.11 54.90
N LEU A 106 52.00 -76.84 56.21
CA LEU A 106 51.34 -75.68 56.78
C LEU A 106 52.00 -74.37 56.30
N ALA A 107 53.33 -74.29 56.27
CA ALA A 107 54.06 -73.15 55.74
C ALA A 107 53.80 -72.94 54.23
N LYS A 108 53.66 -74.02 53.45
CA LYS A 108 53.27 -73.94 52.03
C LYS A 108 51.85 -73.43 51.86
N LEU A 109 50.90 -73.87 52.70
CA LEU A 109 49.52 -73.39 52.66
C LEU A 109 49.42 -71.91 53.05
N TYR A 110 50.15 -71.46 54.07
CA TYR A 110 50.23 -70.03 54.40
C TYR A 110 50.83 -69.22 53.25
N LYS A 111 51.89 -69.71 52.61
CA LYS A 111 52.46 -69.02 51.45
C LYS A 111 51.49 -68.95 50.26
N GLN A 112 50.73 -70.01 50.01
CA GLN A 112 49.68 -70.01 48.98
C GLN A 112 48.55 -69.04 49.32
N LEU A 113 48.21 -68.89 50.60
CA LEU A 113 47.21 -67.92 51.05
C LEU A 113 47.70 -66.49 50.82
N ASP A 114 48.95 -66.19 51.21
CA ASP A 114 49.57 -64.87 50.94
C ASP A 114 49.61 -64.56 49.44
N ASP A 115 50.02 -65.52 48.60
CA ASP A 115 50.07 -65.35 47.14
C ASP A 115 48.66 -65.14 46.55
N LYS A 116 47.64 -65.78 47.12
CA LYS A 116 46.23 -65.59 46.73
C LYS A 116 45.68 -64.26 47.21
N ASP A 117 46.04 -63.79 48.39
CA ASP A 117 45.68 -62.46 48.88
C ASP A 117 46.33 -61.36 48.04
N ASP A 118 47.59 -61.55 47.63
CA ASP A 118 48.28 -60.66 46.70
C ASP A 118 47.59 -60.65 45.31
N GLU A 119 47.18 -61.81 44.79
CA GLU A 119 46.43 -61.92 43.54
C GLU A 119 45.05 -61.22 43.66
N ILE A 120 44.32 -61.43 44.74
CA ILE A 120 43.03 -60.77 45.02
C ILE A 120 43.22 -59.25 45.11
N ASN A 121 44.28 -58.79 45.77
CA ASN A 121 44.59 -57.37 45.88
C ASN A 121 44.92 -56.78 44.50
N GLN A 122 45.72 -57.46 43.68
CA GLN A 122 46.02 -57.03 42.30
C GLN A 122 44.76 -56.97 41.43
N GLN A 123 43.89 -57.99 41.50
CA GLN A 123 42.61 -58.02 40.77
C GLN A 123 41.66 -56.91 41.25
N SER A 124 41.61 -56.64 42.56
CA SER A 124 40.81 -55.56 43.13
C SER A 124 41.29 -54.19 42.66
N GLN A 125 42.61 -53.97 42.64
CA GLN A 125 43.20 -52.74 42.10
C GLN A 125 42.94 -52.57 40.60
N LEU A 126 43.01 -53.65 39.81
CA LEU A 126 42.68 -53.62 38.39
C LEU A 126 41.20 -53.31 38.16
N ALA A 127 40.30 -53.92 38.95
CA ALA A 127 38.87 -53.68 38.87
C ALA A 127 38.53 -52.22 39.21
N GLU A 128 39.13 -51.62 40.24
CA GLU A 128 38.89 -50.22 40.58
C GLU A 128 39.42 -49.27 39.51
N LYS A 129 40.58 -49.57 38.89
CA LYS A 129 41.09 -48.82 37.73
C LYS A 129 40.14 -48.87 36.53
N LEU A 130 39.62 -50.04 36.20
CA LEU A 130 38.66 -50.20 35.09
C LEU A 130 37.34 -49.49 35.40
N LYS A 131 36.89 -49.53 36.65
CA LYS A 131 35.70 -48.80 37.10
C LYS A 131 35.90 -47.28 36.99
N GLN A 132 37.06 -46.76 37.38
CA GLN A 132 37.37 -45.35 37.20
C GLN A 132 37.38 -44.97 35.70
N GLN A 133 37.98 -45.79 34.85
CA GLN A 133 37.96 -45.55 33.39
C GLN A 133 36.53 -45.54 32.81
N MET A 134 35.65 -46.42 33.30
CA MET A 134 34.23 -46.41 32.92
C MET A 134 33.53 -45.13 33.37
N LEU A 135 33.77 -44.67 34.59
CA LEU A 135 33.20 -43.42 35.10
C LEU A 135 33.67 -42.20 34.29
N ASP A 136 34.97 -42.13 33.98
CA ASP A 136 35.53 -41.03 33.17
C ASP A 136 34.92 -41.02 31.75
N GLN A 137 34.66 -42.21 31.16
CA GLN A 137 33.98 -42.32 29.87
C GLN A 137 32.51 -41.91 29.95
N GLU A 138 31.79 -42.28 31.02
CA GLU A 138 30.41 -41.86 31.25
C GLU A 138 30.31 -40.34 31.43
N GLU A 139 31.23 -39.72 32.16
CA GLU A 139 31.30 -38.27 32.33
C GLU A 139 31.59 -37.56 31.00
N LEU A 140 32.51 -38.09 30.19
CA LEU A 140 32.80 -37.54 28.86
C LEU A 140 31.59 -37.64 27.92
N LEU A 141 30.88 -38.76 27.93
CA LEU A 141 29.63 -38.92 27.16
C LEU A 141 28.54 -37.98 27.65
N ALA A 142 28.40 -37.80 28.96
CA ALA A 142 27.45 -36.86 29.54
C ALA A 142 27.79 -35.40 29.20
N SER A 143 29.09 -35.05 29.18
CA SER A 143 29.55 -33.74 28.72
C SER A 143 29.24 -33.52 27.24
N SER A 144 29.57 -34.49 26.39
CA SER A 144 29.32 -34.43 24.94
C SER A 144 27.82 -34.28 24.62
N ARG A 145 26.94 -34.97 25.36
CA ARG A 145 25.48 -34.79 25.24
C ARG A 145 25.03 -33.39 25.62
N ARG A 146 25.53 -32.86 26.74
CA ARG A 146 25.22 -31.48 27.16
C ARG A 146 25.68 -30.46 26.12
N ASP A 147 26.87 -30.64 25.55
CA ASP A 147 27.39 -29.76 24.50
C ASP A 147 26.55 -29.85 23.22
N HIS A 148 26.09 -31.07 22.86
CA HIS A 148 25.18 -31.26 21.74
C HIS A 148 23.83 -30.55 21.96
N ASP A 149 23.25 -30.67 23.14
CA ASP A 149 21.98 -30.00 23.50
C ASP A 149 22.14 -28.47 23.47
N ASN A 150 23.27 -27.95 23.97
CA ASN A 150 23.61 -26.53 23.91
C ASN A 150 23.73 -26.05 22.46
N LEU A 151 24.46 -26.77 21.61
CA LEU A 151 24.61 -26.45 20.19
C LEU A 151 23.27 -26.51 19.44
N GLN A 152 22.41 -27.47 19.77
CA GLN A 152 21.08 -27.59 19.18
C GLN A 152 20.19 -26.41 19.60
N SER A 153 20.27 -25.98 20.87
CA SER A 153 19.56 -24.79 21.36
C SER A 153 20.03 -23.53 20.64
N GLU A 154 21.35 -23.36 20.47
CA GLU A 154 21.92 -22.22 19.76
C GLU A 154 21.54 -22.22 18.27
N LEU A 155 21.54 -23.39 17.62
CA LEU A 155 21.07 -23.53 16.24
C LEU A 155 19.60 -23.10 16.10
N ASN A 156 18.73 -23.56 17.01
CA ASN A 156 17.31 -23.18 17.00
C ASN A 156 17.14 -21.68 17.25
N ARG A 157 17.93 -21.09 18.16
CA ARG A 157 17.93 -19.64 18.42
C ARG A 157 18.34 -18.86 17.19
N LEU A 158 19.42 -19.26 16.51
CA LEU A 158 19.89 -18.62 15.28
C LEU A 158 18.89 -18.75 14.13
N GLN A 159 18.17 -19.88 14.03
CA GLN A 159 17.09 -20.03 13.06
C GLN A 159 15.94 -19.07 13.34
N ALA A 160 15.51 -18.94 14.60
CA ALA A 160 14.46 -17.98 14.97
C ALA A 160 14.88 -16.52 14.69
N GLU A 161 16.13 -16.16 15.01
CA GLU A 161 16.69 -14.83 14.72
C GLU A 161 16.77 -14.55 13.21
N ASN A 162 17.10 -15.56 12.40
CA ASN A 162 17.13 -15.46 10.95
C ASN A 162 15.72 -15.26 10.37
N GLU A 163 14.71 -16.02 10.81
CA GLU A 163 13.33 -15.82 10.37
C GLU A 163 12.78 -14.45 10.79
N ALA A 164 13.07 -14.00 12.01
CA ALA A 164 12.71 -12.64 12.46
C ALA A 164 13.37 -11.57 11.57
N SER A 165 14.65 -11.72 11.25
CA SER A 165 15.35 -10.79 10.34
C SER A 165 14.80 -10.81 8.92
N LYS A 166 14.33 -11.96 8.40
CA LYS A 166 13.65 -12.02 7.11
C LYS A 166 12.33 -11.27 7.12
N ASP A 167 11.56 -11.37 8.21
CA ASP A 167 10.32 -10.63 8.37
C ASP A 167 10.57 -9.11 8.42
N GLU A 168 11.58 -8.67 9.18
CA GLU A 168 12.01 -7.26 9.18
C GLU A 168 12.41 -6.77 7.78
N VAL A 169 13.19 -7.56 7.03
CA VAL A 169 13.58 -7.22 5.66
C VAL A 169 12.37 -7.12 4.75
N LYS A 170 11.38 -8.00 4.93
CA LYS A 170 10.13 -7.97 4.16
C LYS A 170 9.33 -6.70 4.44
N GLU A 171 9.23 -6.30 5.71
CA GLU A 171 8.58 -5.03 6.10
C GLU A 171 9.32 -3.82 5.51
N VAL A 172 10.66 -3.81 5.55
CA VAL A 172 11.47 -2.75 4.95
C VAL A 172 11.26 -2.68 3.43
N LEU A 173 11.20 -3.83 2.74
CA LEU A 173 10.94 -3.87 1.30
C LEU A 173 9.54 -3.33 0.97
N GLN A 174 8.52 -3.70 1.75
CA GLN A 174 7.17 -3.16 1.57
C GLN A 174 7.14 -1.64 1.80
N ALA A 175 7.81 -1.14 2.84
CA ALA A 175 7.92 0.29 3.10
C ALA A 175 8.63 1.04 1.95
N LEU A 176 9.65 0.43 1.34
CA LEU A 176 10.33 0.98 0.16
C LEU A 176 9.44 0.98 -1.08
N GLU A 177 8.61 -0.04 -1.28
CA GLU A 177 7.62 -0.07 -2.37
C GLU A 177 6.57 1.04 -2.19
N GLU A 178 6.04 1.21 -0.97
CA GLU A 178 5.11 2.30 -0.66
C GLU A 178 5.75 3.67 -0.88
N LEU A 179 7.02 3.84 -0.49
CA LEU A 179 7.75 5.09 -0.69
C LEU A 179 8.02 5.37 -2.18
N ALA A 180 8.28 4.32 -2.97
CA ALA A 180 8.46 4.46 -4.42
C ALA A 180 7.16 4.92 -5.11
N VAL A 181 6.02 4.33 -4.73
CA VAL A 181 4.70 4.77 -5.24
C VAL A 181 4.39 6.21 -4.80
N ASN A 182 4.72 6.56 -3.56
CA ASN A 182 4.54 7.94 -3.07
C ASN A 182 5.37 8.94 -3.86
N TYR A 183 6.63 8.59 -4.17
CA TYR A 183 7.52 9.44 -4.96
C TYR A 183 7.01 9.61 -6.40
N ASP A 184 6.53 8.54 -7.03
CA ASP A 184 5.95 8.58 -8.37
C ASP A 184 4.72 9.49 -8.41
N GLN A 185 3.81 9.35 -7.43
CA GLN A 185 2.66 10.22 -7.29
C GLN A 185 3.06 11.69 -7.08
N LYS A 186 4.06 11.96 -6.22
CA LYS A 186 4.56 13.33 -6.00
C LYS A 186 5.23 13.90 -7.25
N SER A 187 5.92 13.08 -8.02
CA SER A 187 6.50 13.50 -9.30
C SER A 187 5.40 13.91 -10.29
N GLN A 188 4.31 13.13 -10.38
CA GLN A 188 3.17 13.47 -11.24
C GLN A 188 2.48 14.76 -10.79
N GLU A 189 2.25 14.95 -9.48
CA GLU A 189 1.68 16.19 -8.94
C GLU A 189 2.52 17.43 -9.28
N VAL A 190 3.86 17.30 -9.26
CA VAL A 190 4.77 18.39 -9.66
C VAL A 190 4.67 18.68 -11.15
N GLU A 191 4.57 17.65 -12.00
CA GLU A 191 4.40 17.83 -13.44
C GLU A 191 3.08 18.54 -13.77
N ASP A 192 1.98 18.13 -13.13
CA ASP A 192 0.67 18.74 -13.33
C ASP A 192 0.66 20.20 -12.85
N LYS A 193 1.29 20.50 -11.71
CA LYS A 193 1.46 21.87 -11.23
C LYS A 193 2.34 22.72 -12.14
N THR A 194 3.34 22.12 -12.78
CA THR A 194 4.18 22.80 -13.76
C THR A 194 3.36 23.19 -15.00
N LYS A 195 2.53 22.27 -15.51
CA LYS A 195 1.61 22.54 -16.62
C LYS A 195 0.59 23.65 -16.29
N GLU A 196 0.00 23.61 -15.09
CA GLU A 196 -0.88 24.69 -14.62
C GLU A 196 -0.15 26.04 -14.59
N PHE A 197 1.11 26.07 -14.13
CA PHE A 197 1.92 27.28 -14.07
C PHE A 197 2.24 27.82 -15.47
N GLU A 198 2.57 26.95 -16.42
CA GLU A 198 2.78 27.31 -17.82
C GLU A 198 1.52 27.92 -18.44
N MET A 199 0.34 27.31 -18.23
CA MET A 199 -0.93 27.85 -18.71
C MET A 199 -1.23 29.25 -18.15
N VAL A 200 -1.02 29.45 -16.84
CA VAL A 200 -1.23 30.76 -16.19
C VAL A 200 -0.21 31.78 -16.71
N SER A 201 1.04 31.37 -16.94
CA SER A 201 2.07 32.22 -17.54
C SER A 201 1.68 32.65 -18.96
N ASP A 202 1.14 31.76 -19.77
CA ASP A 202 0.66 32.07 -21.12
C ASP A 202 -0.55 33.01 -21.10
N GLU A 203 -1.51 32.78 -20.20
CA GLU A 203 -2.65 33.69 -20.02
C GLU A 203 -2.18 35.08 -19.57
N LEU A 204 -1.20 35.16 -18.65
CA LEU A 204 -0.62 36.42 -18.21
C LEU A 204 0.06 37.16 -19.37
N ASN A 205 0.82 36.45 -20.21
CA ASN A 205 1.44 37.02 -21.41
C ASN A 205 0.38 37.52 -22.41
N GLN A 206 -0.71 36.78 -22.60
CA GLN A 206 -1.83 37.21 -23.44
C GLN A 206 -2.54 38.44 -22.86
N LYS A 207 -2.77 38.51 -21.55
CA LYS A 207 -3.35 39.69 -20.91
C LYS A 207 -2.42 40.91 -21.03
N SER A 208 -1.11 40.70 -20.94
CA SER A 208 -0.10 41.75 -21.13
C SER A 208 -0.12 42.32 -22.55
N SER A 209 -0.28 41.47 -23.58
CA SER A 209 -0.38 41.94 -24.97
C SER A 209 -1.69 42.71 -25.22
N VAL A 210 -2.81 42.24 -24.66
CA VAL A 210 -4.10 42.97 -24.72
C VAL A 210 -3.99 44.32 -24.03
N LEU A 211 -3.37 44.39 -22.84
CA LEU A 211 -3.14 45.65 -22.13
C LEU A 211 -2.33 46.64 -22.97
N THR A 212 -1.27 46.15 -23.61
CA THR A 212 -0.43 46.96 -24.52
C THR A 212 -1.25 47.48 -25.71
N SER A 213 -2.15 46.67 -26.27
CA SER A 213 -3.06 47.11 -27.33
C SER A 213 -4.02 48.21 -26.87
N ILE A 214 -4.65 48.03 -25.70
CA ILE A 214 -5.55 49.02 -25.10
C ILE A 214 -4.82 50.34 -24.83
N ASP A 215 -3.58 50.27 -24.34
CA ASP A 215 -2.79 51.48 -24.07
C ASP A 215 -2.45 52.22 -25.38
N SER A 216 -2.18 51.48 -26.46
CA SER A 216 -1.98 52.06 -27.80
C SER A 216 -3.25 52.73 -28.36
N GLU A 217 -4.43 52.15 -28.14
CA GLU A 217 -5.72 52.74 -28.53
C GLU A 217 -6.04 53.99 -27.71
N LEU A 218 -5.77 53.94 -26.40
CA LEU A 218 -5.92 55.08 -25.51
C LEU A 218 -5.02 56.24 -25.95
N GLN A 219 -3.78 55.94 -26.35
CA GLN A 219 -2.86 56.96 -26.87
C GLN A 219 -3.40 57.59 -28.17
N LYS A 220 -3.90 56.79 -29.12
CA LYS A 220 -4.55 57.31 -30.34
C LYS A 220 -5.74 58.21 -30.01
N LEU A 221 -6.59 57.82 -29.06
CA LEU A 221 -7.73 58.64 -28.63
C LEU A 221 -7.29 59.96 -27.99
N LYS A 222 -6.23 59.95 -27.16
CA LYS A 222 -5.63 61.16 -26.60
C LYS A 222 -5.13 62.09 -27.71
N ASP A 223 -4.42 61.54 -28.70
CA ASP A 223 -3.88 62.31 -29.83
C ASP A 223 -5.02 62.92 -30.68
N MET A 224 -6.08 62.15 -30.97
CA MET A 224 -7.28 62.65 -31.66
C MET A 224 -7.98 63.76 -30.88
N SER A 225 -8.16 63.58 -29.56
CA SER A 225 -8.73 64.60 -28.67
C SER A 225 -7.89 65.88 -28.65
N ASN A 226 -6.57 65.74 -28.58
CA ASN A 226 -5.65 66.88 -28.63
C ASN A 226 -5.72 67.61 -29.98
N HIS A 227 -5.82 66.86 -31.09
CA HIS A 227 -6.02 67.43 -32.41
C HIS A 227 -7.34 68.19 -32.52
N GLN A 228 -8.44 67.64 -32.00
CA GLN A 228 -9.73 68.34 -31.94
C GLN A 228 -9.66 69.63 -31.11
N LYS A 229 -9.02 69.59 -29.92
CA LYS A 229 -8.79 70.79 -29.09
C LYS A 229 -7.99 71.84 -29.85
N LYS A 230 -6.92 71.45 -30.55
CA LYS A 230 -6.09 72.34 -31.37
C LYS A 230 -6.92 72.98 -32.49
N ARG A 231 -7.70 72.18 -33.23
CA ARG A 231 -8.59 72.67 -34.29
C ARG A 231 -9.63 73.66 -33.77
N VAL A 232 -10.27 73.37 -32.65
CA VAL A 232 -11.24 74.30 -32.02
C VAL A 232 -10.55 75.58 -31.57
N SER A 233 -9.36 75.49 -30.98
CA SER A 233 -8.57 76.66 -30.59
C SER A 233 -8.17 77.50 -31.81
N GLU A 234 -7.75 76.89 -32.91
CA GLU A 234 -7.41 77.59 -34.16
C GLU A 234 -8.64 78.27 -34.78
N MET A 235 -9.80 77.59 -34.80
CA MET A 235 -11.06 78.18 -35.25
C MET A 235 -11.47 79.37 -34.38
N MET A 236 -11.36 79.25 -33.04
CA MET A 236 -11.68 80.34 -32.12
C MET A 236 -10.72 81.51 -32.28
N SER A 237 -9.41 81.26 -32.44
CA SER A 237 -8.42 82.30 -32.73
C SER A 237 -8.69 82.98 -34.07
N SER A 238 -9.09 82.25 -35.11
CA SER A 238 -9.49 82.83 -36.41
C SER A 238 -10.71 83.74 -36.24
N LEU A 239 -11.76 83.28 -35.57
CA LEU A 239 -12.95 84.10 -35.30
C LEU A 239 -12.63 85.36 -34.51
N LEU A 240 -11.79 85.25 -33.47
CA LEU A 240 -11.34 86.42 -32.70
C LEU A 240 -10.52 87.39 -33.55
N LYS A 241 -9.71 86.88 -34.48
CA LYS A 241 -8.96 87.69 -35.43
C LYS A 241 -9.90 88.41 -36.40
N ASP A 242 -10.87 87.71 -36.99
CA ASP A 242 -11.87 88.30 -37.88
C ASP A 242 -12.68 89.38 -37.14
N LEU A 243 -13.07 89.13 -35.89
CA LEU A 243 -13.74 90.11 -35.03
C LEU A 243 -12.84 91.32 -34.72
N ALA A 244 -11.55 91.13 -34.48
CA ALA A 244 -10.60 92.22 -34.27
C ALA A 244 -10.40 93.04 -35.55
N GLU A 245 -10.32 92.40 -36.72
CA GLU A 245 -10.26 93.07 -38.03
C GLU A 245 -11.54 93.89 -38.32
N ILE A 246 -12.72 93.34 -38.01
CA ILE A 246 -13.99 94.08 -38.05
C ILE A 246 -13.98 95.25 -37.06
N GLY A 247 -13.50 95.03 -35.82
CA GLY A 247 -13.38 96.08 -34.81
C GLY A 247 -12.50 97.24 -35.26
N ILE A 248 -11.38 96.94 -35.93
CA ILE A 248 -10.50 97.93 -36.55
C ILE A 248 -11.21 98.64 -37.71
N ALA A 249 -11.89 97.91 -38.60
CA ALA A 249 -12.65 98.48 -39.72
C ALA A 249 -13.83 99.38 -39.26
N VAL A 250 -14.39 99.10 -38.09
CA VAL A 250 -15.50 99.85 -37.45
C VAL A 250 -14.98 100.99 -36.55
N GLY A 251 -13.66 101.10 -36.32
CA GLY A 251 -13.04 102.21 -35.56
C GLY A 251 -13.01 102.04 -34.04
N SER A 252 -13.12 100.80 -33.53
CA SER A 252 -13.10 100.50 -32.09
C SER A 252 -11.70 100.06 -31.65
N THR A 253 -10.91 100.99 -31.12
CA THR A 253 -9.59 100.71 -30.53
C THR A 253 -9.71 100.56 -29.01
N GLU A 254 -8.95 99.62 -28.45
CA GLU A 254 -8.62 99.43 -27.01
C GLU A 254 -9.39 98.35 -26.25
N ILE A 255 -8.76 97.17 -26.09
CA ILE A 255 -8.64 96.53 -24.77
C ILE A 255 -7.23 95.91 -24.68
N LYS A 256 -6.29 96.60 -24.03
CA LYS A 256 -5.06 96.01 -23.50
C LYS A 256 -5.21 95.82 -21.99
N GLN A 257 -4.85 94.63 -21.53
CA GLN A 257 -4.78 94.24 -20.12
C GLN A 257 -3.63 94.97 -19.40
N HIS A 258 -3.85 95.37 -18.15
CA HIS A 258 -2.81 95.81 -17.23
C HIS A 258 -2.94 95.03 -15.91
N ASP A 259 -1.82 94.44 -15.49
CA ASP A 259 -1.57 93.72 -14.25
C ASP A 259 -1.37 94.67 -13.05
N GLY A 260 -1.81 94.23 -11.86
CA GLY A 260 -1.07 94.52 -10.63
C GLY A 260 -1.81 95.26 -9.51
N SER A 261 -1.93 94.57 -8.37
CA SER A 261 -1.93 95.08 -7.00
C SER A 261 -3.29 95.41 -6.34
N GLY A 262 -4.15 94.40 -6.14
CA GLY A 262 -5.34 94.44 -5.29
C GLY A 262 -5.50 93.20 -4.37
N LEU A 263 -4.39 92.68 -3.84
CA LEU A 263 -4.15 91.32 -3.31
C LEU A 263 -4.89 90.88 -2.01
N ILE A 264 -6.10 91.37 -1.73
CA ILE A 264 -6.98 90.75 -0.70
C ILE A 264 -8.39 90.59 -1.25
N ASP A 265 -8.90 91.59 -1.97
CA ASP A 265 -10.18 91.48 -2.66
C ASP A 265 -10.08 90.58 -3.91
N GLU A 266 -8.89 90.54 -4.52
CA GLU A 266 -8.55 89.57 -5.58
C GLU A 266 -8.56 88.14 -5.06
N ASP A 267 -7.98 87.85 -3.89
CA ASP A 267 -8.00 86.51 -3.30
C ASP A 267 -9.41 86.07 -2.89
N PHE A 268 -10.22 86.98 -2.33
CA PHE A 268 -11.65 86.73 -2.05
C PHE A 268 -12.48 86.54 -3.32
N THR A 269 -12.13 87.24 -4.40
CA THR A 269 -12.76 87.08 -5.71
C THR A 269 -12.34 85.77 -6.36
N VAL A 270 -11.07 85.38 -6.29
CA VAL A 270 -10.54 84.08 -6.74
C VAL A 270 -11.21 82.94 -5.96
N ALA A 271 -11.35 83.05 -4.63
CA ALA A 271 -12.06 82.07 -3.82
C ALA A 271 -13.56 82.00 -4.18
N ARG A 272 -14.24 83.14 -4.37
CA ARG A 272 -15.63 83.18 -4.86
C ARG A 272 -15.80 82.56 -6.24
N LEU A 273 -14.86 82.80 -7.14
CA LEU A 273 -14.84 82.24 -8.48
C LEU A 273 -14.57 80.74 -8.43
N TYR A 274 -13.67 80.27 -7.56
CA TYR A 274 -13.44 78.84 -7.31
C TYR A 274 -14.69 78.17 -6.74
N ILE A 275 -15.34 78.77 -5.75
CA ILE A 275 -16.61 78.26 -5.19
C ILE A 275 -17.71 78.26 -6.24
N SER A 276 -17.80 79.30 -7.08
CA SER A 276 -18.78 79.38 -8.17
C SER A 276 -18.50 78.35 -9.26
N LYS A 277 -17.23 78.11 -9.58
CA LYS A 277 -16.77 77.06 -10.50
C LYS A 277 -17.11 75.68 -9.94
N MET A 278 -16.72 75.37 -8.71
CA MET A 278 -17.10 74.12 -8.04
C MET A 278 -18.62 73.93 -7.98
N LYS A 279 -19.39 74.98 -7.67
CA LYS A 279 -20.86 74.93 -7.68
C LYS A 279 -21.40 74.60 -9.08
N SER A 280 -20.80 75.16 -10.13
CA SER A 280 -21.19 74.87 -11.52
C SER A 280 -20.80 73.45 -11.96
N GLU A 281 -19.64 72.96 -11.52
CA GLU A 281 -19.16 71.60 -11.76
C GLU A 281 -20.04 70.57 -11.03
N VAL A 282 -20.35 70.81 -9.75
CA VAL A 282 -21.30 69.99 -8.97
C VAL A 282 -22.68 69.98 -9.64
N LYS A 283 -23.19 71.12 -10.10
CA LYS A 283 -24.47 71.16 -10.86
C LYS A 283 -24.40 70.34 -12.14
N THR A 284 -23.27 70.36 -12.83
CA THR A 284 -23.07 69.59 -14.06
C THR A 284 -22.96 68.10 -13.77
N MET A 285 -22.25 67.72 -12.71
CA MET A 285 -22.19 66.34 -12.22
C MET A 285 -23.56 65.82 -11.80
N VAL A 286 -24.36 66.61 -11.08
CA VAL A 286 -25.73 66.24 -10.70
C VAL A 286 -26.60 66.03 -11.94
N LYS A 287 -26.48 66.90 -12.96
CA LYS A 287 -27.18 66.70 -14.24
C LYS A 287 -26.73 65.41 -14.94
N ARG A 288 -25.42 65.14 -14.95
CA ARG A 288 -24.87 63.91 -15.52
C ARG A 288 -25.32 62.66 -14.76
N SER A 289 -25.36 62.69 -13.43
CA SER A 289 -25.87 61.59 -12.59
C SER A 289 -27.33 61.30 -12.92
N LYS A 290 -28.18 62.34 -12.96
CA LYS A 290 -29.59 62.19 -13.34
C LYS A 290 -29.77 61.64 -14.75
N GLN A 291 -28.92 62.07 -15.70
CA GLN A 291 -28.95 61.53 -17.05
C GLN A 291 -28.55 60.05 -17.08
N LEU A 292 -27.50 59.66 -16.35
CA LEU A 292 -27.07 58.27 -16.23
C LEU A 292 -28.14 57.40 -15.54
N GLU A 293 -28.80 57.90 -14.50
CA GLU A 293 -29.93 57.24 -13.85
C GLU A 293 -31.10 57.03 -14.82
N SER A 294 -31.43 58.05 -15.65
CA SER A 294 -32.46 57.93 -16.68
C SER A 294 -32.10 56.88 -17.73
N THR A 295 -30.88 56.93 -18.25
CA THR A 295 -30.38 55.97 -19.25
C THR A 295 -30.30 54.56 -18.67
N GLN A 296 -29.92 54.40 -17.40
CA GLN A 296 -29.93 53.11 -16.72
C GLN A 296 -31.36 52.57 -16.57
N SER A 297 -32.32 53.43 -16.22
CA SER A 297 -33.73 53.05 -16.13
C SER A 297 -34.28 52.60 -17.49
N GLU A 298 -33.95 53.31 -18.57
CA GLU A 298 -34.31 52.94 -19.94
C GLU A 298 -33.67 51.61 -20.37
N SER A 299 -32.39 51.40 -20.04
CA SER A 299 -31.70 50.14 -20.32
C SER A 299 -32.33 48.96 -19.59
N ASN A 300 -32.70 49.13 -18.32
CA ASN A 300 -33.38 48.09 -17.56
C ASN A 300 -34.76 47.75 -18.15
N LYS A 301 -35.55 48.76 -18.54
CA LYS A 301 -36.83 48.53 -19.21
C LYS A 301 -36.67 47.75 -20.51
N LYS A 302 -35.65 48.08 -21.30
CA LYS A 302 -35.34 47.37 -22.55
C LYS A 302 -34.90 45.92 -22.29
N MET A 303 -34.17 45.68 -21.22
CA MET A 303 -33.81 44.32 -20.79
C MET A 303 -35.06 43.52 -20.41
N ASP A 304 -35.96 44.11 -19.61
CA ASP A 304 -37.23 43.46 -19.22
C ASP A 304 -38.15 43.17 -20.43
N GLU A 305 -38.15 44.05 -21.45
CA GLU A 305 -38.86 43.84 -22.71
C GLU A 305 -38.25 42.67 -23.51
N ASN A 306 -36.92 42.62 -23.65
CA ASN A 306 -36.23 41.52 -24.31
C ASN A 306 -36.48 40.18 -23.60
N ASP A 307 -36.48 40.15 -22.27
CA ASP A 307 -36.75 38.93 -21.50
C ASP A 307 -38.18 38.41 -21.74
N LYS A 308 -39.15 39.32 -21.85
CA LYS A 308 -40.54 38.97 -22.22
C LYS A 308 -40.64 38.44 -23.64
N GLU A 309 -39.95 39.07 -24.60
CA GLU A 309 -39.91 38.60 -25.98
C GLU A 309 -39.23 37.24 -26.10
N LEU A 310 -38.14 37.01 -25.37
CA LEU A 310 -37.44 35.74 -25.30
C LEU A 310 -38.34 34.64 -24.74
N ALA A 311 -39.04 34.92 -23.63
CA ALA A 311 -40.01 33.98 -23.05
C ALA A 311 -41.16 33.66 -24.04
N ALA A 312 -41.65 34.66 -24.79
CA ALA A 312 -42.67 34.45 -25.82
C ALA A 312 -42.16 33.58 -26.98
N CYS A 313 -40.90 33.79 -27.42
CA CYS A 313 -40.26 32.96 -28.43
C CYS A 313 -40.07 31.51 -27.95
N GLN A 314 -39.59 31.30 -26.72
CA GLN A 314 -39.45 29.97 -26.13
C GLN A 314 -40.79 29.23 -26.06
N LEU A 315 -41.86 29.92 -25.64
CA LEU A 315 -43.20 29.33 -25.63
C LEU A 315 -43.68 28.95 -27.03
N ARG A 316 -43.41 29.79 -28.04
CA ARG A 316 -43.76 29.50 -29.44
C ARG A 316 -43.00 28.27 -29.96
N ILE A 317 -41.73 28.11 -29.60
CA ILE A 317 -40.94 26.91 -29.93
C ILE A 317 -41.58 25.67 -29.31
N GLN A 318 -41.87 25.68 -28.00
CA GLN A 318 -42.53 24.56 -27.32
C GLN A 318 -43.88 24.18 -27.96
N GLN A 319 -44.67 25.18 -28.37
CA GLN A 319 -45.92 24.95 -29.09
C GLN A 319 -45.70 24.27 -30.46
N HIS A 320 -44.69 24.72 -31.22
CA HIS A 320 -44.35 24.09 -32.49
C HIS A 320 -43.79 22.68 -32.32
N GLU A 321 -42.95 22.43 -31.33
CA GLU A 321 -42.44 21.09 -30.99
C GLU A 321 -43.57 20.13 -30.65
N ALA A 322 -44.53 20.56 -29.81
CA ALA A 322 -45.72 19.76 -29.49
C ALA A 322 -46.56 19.48 -30.75
N LYS A 323 -46.73 20.48 -31.62
CA LYS A 323 -47.47 20.31 -32.88
C LYS A 323 -46.77 19.33 -33.82
N ILE A 324 -45.46 19.45 -33.99
CA ILE A 324 -44.65 18.53 -34.81
C ILE A 324 -44.82 17.11 -34.28
N LYS A 325 -44.68 16.90 -32.96
CA LYS A 325 -44.87 15.59 -32.35
C LYS A 325 -46.24 15.00 -32.65
N SER A 326 -47.31 15.78 -32.48
CA SER A 326 -48.68 15.30 -32.78
C SER A 326 -48.90 14.98 -34.26
N LEU A 327 -48.32 15.77 -35.17
CA LEU A 327 -48.41 15.52 -36.61
C LEU A 327 -47.60 14.29 -37.03
N THR A 328 -46.44 14.07 -36.42
CA THR A 328 -45.63 12.87 -36.66
C THR A 328 -46.36 11.61 -36.21
N GLU A 329 -47.00 11.63 -35.03
CA GLU A 329 -47.84 10.53 -34.54
C GLU A 329 -49.03 10.27 -35.47
N TYR A 330 -49.69 11.32 -35.97
CA TYR A 330 -50.77 11.20 -36.95
C TYR A 330 -50.28 10.61 -38.28
N LEU A 331 -49.14 11.08 -38.80
CA LEU A 331 -48.55 10.57 -40.04
C LEU A 331 -48.20 9.09 -39.92
N GLN A 332 -47.63 8.66 -38.79
CA GLN A 332 -47.30 7.26 -38.54
C GLN A 332 -48.55 6.37 -38.54
N ASN A 333 -49.65 6.84 -37.96
CA ASN A 333 -50.94 6.13 -37.97
C ASN A 333 -51.51 6.03 -39.39
N VAL A 334 -51.44 7.11 -40.18
CA VAL A 334 -51.86 7.09 -41.58
C VAL A 334 -51.00 6.12 -42.40
N GLU A 335 -49.68 6.11 -42.21
CA GLU A 335 -48.78 5.19 -42.92
C GLU A 335 -49.05 3.72 -42.53
N GLN A 336 -49.32 3.44 -41.26
CA GLN A 336 -49.71 2.11 -40.80
C GLN A 336 -51.03 1.67 -41.47
N LYS A 337 -52.01 2.56 -41.55
CA LYS A 337 -53.29 2.28 -42.21
C LYS A 337 -53.14 2.11 -43.72
N LYS A 338 -52.27 2.90 -44.36
CA LYS A 338 -51.92 2.78 -45.76
C LYS A 338 -51.30 1.41 -46.04
N ARG A 339 -50.32 0.98 -45.24
CA ARG A 339 -49.70 -0.35 -45.37
C ARG A 339 -50.73 -1.49 -45.25
N GLN A 340 -51.67 -1.38 -44.31
CA GLN A 340 -52.75 -2.35 -44.17
C GLN A 340 -53.67 -2.39 -45.41
N LEU A 341 -53.94 -1.23 -46.01
CA LEU A 341 -54.74 -1.17 -47.24
C LEU A 341 -53.97 -1.70 -48.46
N GLU A 342 -52.66 -1.46 -48.55
CA GLU A 342 -51.79 -2.05 -49.59
C GLU A 342 -51.81 -3.58 -49.49
N GLU A 343 -51.64 -4.15 -48.30
CA GLU A 343 -51.75 -5.61 -48.07
C GLU A 343 -53.13 -6.16 -48.49
N ASN A 344 -54.22 -5.42 -48.24
CA ASN A 344 -55.55 -5.81 -48.67
C ASN A 344 -55.73 -5.72 -50.20
N VAL A 345 -55.16 -4.69 -50.84
CA VAL A 345 -55.19 -4.54 -52.31
C VAL A 345 -54.41 -5.67 -52.98
N ASP A 346 -53.24 -6.02 -52.44
CA ASP A 346 -52.45 -7.15 -52.95
C ASP A 346 -53.22 -8.47 -52.82
N SER A 347 -53.87 -8.70 -51.67
CA SER A 347 -54.75 -9.86 -51.47
C SER A 347 -55.90 -9.92 -52.48
N LEU A 348 -56.59 -8.79 -52.71
CA LEU A 348 -57.70 -8.74 -53.67
C LEU A 348 -57.21 -8.87 -55.12
N ASN A 349 -56.04 -8.32 -55.44
CA ASN A 349 -55.42 -8.49 -56.75
C ASN A 349 -55.05 -9.95 -57.00
N GLU A 350 -54.54 -10.67 -56.00
CA GLU A 350 -54.30 -12.12 -56.12
C GLU A 350 -55.60 -12.90 -56.41
N GLU A 351 -56.72 -12.52 -55.77
CA GLU A 351 -58.04 -13.10 -56.05
C GLU A 351 -58.56 -12.75 -57.45
N LEU A 352 -58.42 -11.49 -57.88
CA LEU A 352 -58.81 -11.05 -59.23
C LEU A 352 -58.00 -11.73 -60.32
N VAL A 353 -56.69 -11.93 -60.12
CA VAL A 353 -55.84 -12.69 -61.05
C VAL A 353 -56.28 -14.15 -61.10
N LYS A 354 -56.62 -14.78 -59.96
CA LYS A 354 -57.17 -16.14 -59.93
C LYS A 354 -58.48 -16.24 -60.72
N ILE A 355 -59.40 -15.28 -60.55
CA ILE A 355 -60.69 -15.25 -61.26
C ILE A 355 -60.49 -14.96 -62.76
N SER A 356 -59.68 -13.96 -63.12
CA SER A 356 -59.43 -13.61 -64.51
C SER A 356 -58.68 -14.72 -65.27
N ALA A 357 -57.78 -15.45 -64.61
CA ALA A 357 -57.17 -16.64 -65.17
C ALA A 357 -58.23 -17.73 -65.43
N GLN A 358 -59.18 -17.91 -64.51
CA GLN A 358 -60.33 -18.81 -64.69
C GLN A 358 -61.23 -18.37 -65.86
N GLU A 359 -61.51 -17.07 -66.00
CA GLU A 359 -62.35 -16.50 -67.07
C GLU A 359 -61.68 -16.54 -68.44
N LYS A 360 -60.37 -16.26 -68.54
CA LYS A 360 -59.65 -16.33 -69.82
C LYS A 360 -59.54 -17.76 -70.36
N VAL A 361 -59.43 -18.76 -69.49
CA VAL A 361 -59.55 -20.18 -69.89
C VAL A 361 -60.91 -20.44 -70.53
N THR A 362 -61.99 -19.82 -70.03
CA THR A 362 -63.34 -19.95 -70.63
C THR A 362 -63.59 -19.05 -71.84
N ALA A 363 -62.88 -17.93 -71.98
CA ALA A 363 -63.11 -16.95 -73.05
C ALA A 363 -62.24 -17.19 -74.30
N MET A 364 -61.04 -17.78 -74.16
CA MET A 364 -60.26 -18.26 -75.31
C MET A 364 -60.98 -19.36 -76.10
N GLU A 365 -62.07 -19.92 -75.57
CA GLU A 365 -62.98 -20.79 -76.31
C GLU A 365 -63.84 -20.03 -77.35
N LYS A 366 -63.85 -18.69 -77.39
CA LYS A 366 -64.82 -17.90 -78.19
C LYS A 366 -64.28 -16.66 -78.94
N GLU A 367 -63.39 -16.87 -79.91
CA GLU A 367 -63.45 -16.15 -81.21
C GLU A 367 -62.73 -14.79 -81.40
N ASN A 368 -62.44 -14.51 -82.69
CA ASN A 368 -61.61 -13.45 -83.32
C ASN A 368 -62.48 -12.34 -83.98
N GLU A 369 -61.90 -11.16 -84.34
CA GLU A 369 -61.97 -10.54 -85.71
C GLU A 369 -61.44 -9.07 -85.85
N ILE A 370 -60.17 -8.99 -86.26
CA ILE A 370 -59.36 -8.11 -87.12
C ILE A 370 -59.82 -6.71 -87.65
N GLN A 371 -61.09 -6.28 -87.73
CA GLN A 371 -61.42 -4.94 -88.32
C GLN A 371 -61.56 -3.80 -87.31
N SER A 372 -61.75 -4.16 -86.05
CA SER A 372 -61.46 -3.34 -84.86
C SER A 372 -59.96 -3.01 -84.75
N ALA A 373 -59.08 -3.82 -85.35
CA ALA A 373 -57.66 -3.82 -85.05
C ALA A 373 -56.92 -2.53 -85.43
N ASN A 374 -57.33 -1.77 -86.46
CA ASN A 374 -56.59 -0.57 -86.89
C ASN A 374 -56.96 0.70 -86.09
N GLU A 375 -58.24 0.95 -85.82
CA GLU A 375 -58.65 2.04 -84.91
C GLU A 375 -58.24 1.72 -83.46
N VAL A 376 -58.33 0.44 -83.07
CA VAL A 376 -57.74 -0.03 -81.81
C VAL A 376 -56.24 0.16 -81.83
N LYS A 377 -55.52 -0.09 -82.94
CA LYS A 377 -54.07 0.12 -83.01
C LYS A 377 -53.67 1.59 -82.82
N GLU A 378 -54.35 2.55 -83.45
CA GLU A 378 -54.02 3.98 -83.25
C GLU A 378 -54.39 4.47 -81.84
N ALA A 379 -55.54 4.05 -81.32
CA ALA A 379 -55.92 4.33 -79.94
C ALA A 379 -54.94 3.70 -78.94
N VAL A 380 -54.51 2.46 -79.19
CA VAL A 380 -53.48 1.75 -78.43
C VAL A 380 -52.13 2.43 -78.56
N GLU A 381 -51.73 2.96 -79.72
CA GLU A 381 -50.48 3.70 -79.88
C GLU A 381 -50.48 5.03 -79.11
N LYS A 382 -51.58 5.81 -79.16
CA LYS A 382 -51.75 7.01 -78.32
C LYS A 382 -51.80 6.67 -76.84
N GLN A 383 -52.46 5.58 -76.48
CA GLN A 383 -52.53 5.09 -75.10
C GLN A 383 -51.15 4.62 -74.62
N ILE A 384 -50.37 3.92 -75.44
CA ILE A 384 -48.99 3.52 -75.15
C ILE A 384 -48.08 4.76 -75.03
N ALA A 385 -48.25 5.77 -75.88
CA ALA A 385 -47.49 7.01 -75.79
C ALA A 385 -47.82 7.79 -74.50
N GLY A 386 -49.11 7.91 -74.14
CA GLY A 386 -49.55 8.51 -72.88
C GLY A 386 -49.09 7.72 -71.65
N HIS A 387 -49.14 6.38 -71.69
CA HIS A 387 -48.58 5.53 -70.63
C HIS A 387 -47.07 5.67 -70.53
N ARG A 388 -46.34 5.76 -71.65
CA ARG A 388 -44.90 6.02 -71.63
C ARG A 388 -44.57 7.37 -71.02
N GLU A 389 -45.31 8.43 -71.36
CA GLU A 389 -45.07 9.77 -70.81
C GLU A 389 -45.41 9.83 -69.30
N THR A 390 -46.52 9.21 -68.87
CA THR A 390 -46.89 9.14 -67.45
C THR A 390 -45.90 8.31 -66.64
N HIS A 391 -45.47 7.16 -67.16
CA HIS A 391 -44.42 6.34 -66.52
C HIS A 391 -43.09 7.10 -66.47
N GLN A 392 -42.72 7.82 -67.53
CA GLN A 392 -41.51 8.65 -67.54
C GLN A 392 -41.57 9.71 -66.43
N LYS A 393 -42.71 10.41 -66.29
CA LYS A 393 -42.92 11.42 -65.22
C LYS A 393 -42.90 10.78 -63.83
N GLN A 394 -43.51 9.62 -63.65
CA GLN A 394 -43.47 8.87 -62.38
C GLN A 394 -42.05 8.44 -62.02
N ILE A 395 -41.29 7.91 -62.98
CA ILE A 395 -39.89 7.52 -62.77
C ILE A 395 -39.03 8.74 -62.41
N SER A 396 -39.22 9.88 -63.08
CA SER A 396 -38.54 11.13 -62.72
C SER A 396 -38.89 11.59 -61.29
N SER A 397 -40.18 11.60 -60.92
CA SER A 397 -40.61 11.95 -59.56
C SER A 397 -40.02 11.00 -58.50
N LEU A 398 -40.01 9.70 -58.78
CA LEU A 398 -39.45 8.69 -57.88
C LEU A 398 -37.93 8.84 -57.74
N ARG A 399 -37.22 9.24 -58.81
CA ARG A 399 -35.78 9.55 -58.74
C ARG A 399 -35.52 10.78 -57.87
N ASP A 400 -36.27 11.85 -58.08
CA ASP A 400 -36.15 13.06 -57.26
C ASP A 400 -36.49 12.79 -55.78
N GLU A 401 -37.48 11.95 -55.50
CA GLU A 401 -37.81 11.50 -54.14
C GLU A 401 -36.71 10.62 -53.54
N LEU A 402 -36.11 9.74 -54.33
CA LEU A 402 -35.01 8.88 -53.90
C LEU A 402 -33.77 9.72 -53.58
N ASP A 403 -33.45 10.73 -54.39
CA ASP A 403 -32.35 11.66 -54.15
C ASP A 403 -32.59 12.50 -52.89
N LYS A 404 -33.82 13.00 -52.68
CA LYS A 404 -34.20 13.70 -51.43
C LYS A 404 -34.06 12.79 -50.21
N LYS A 405 -34.52 11.54 -50.30
CA LYS A 405 -34.38 10.55 -49.22
C LYS A 405 -32.92 10.22 -48.96
N ALA A 406 -32.10 10.07 -49.99
CA ALA A 406 -30.66 9.86 -49.86
C ALA A 406 -29.99 11.03 -49.14
N HIS A 407 -30.34 12.27 -49.49
CA HIS A 407 -29.83 13.46 -48.82
C HIS A 407 -30.22 13.49 -47.33
N HIS A 408 -31.49 13.22 -47.00
CA HIS A 408 -31.95 13.13 -45.62
C HIS A 408 -31.25 12.01 -44.82
N ILE A 409 -30.96 10.87 -45.45
CA ILE A 409 -30.18 9.81 -44.81
C ILE A 409 -28.78 10.30 -44.47
N THR A 410 -28.12 11.03 -45.37
CA THR A 410 -26.80 11.63 -45.12
C THR A 410 -26.87 12.65 -43.99
N GLU A 411 -27.82 13.58 -44.00
CA GLU A 411 -28.01 14.56 -42.92
C GLU A 411 -28.24 13.89 -41.56
N LEU A 412 -29.06 12.83 -41.52
CA LEU A 412 -29.30 12.06 -40.30
C LEU A 412 -28.08 11.25 -39.85
N GLN A 413 -27.24 10.79 -40.77
CA GLN A 413 -25.97 10.13 -40.45
C GLN A 413 -24.97 11.11 -39.84
N ASP A 414 -24.83 12.30 -40.44
CA ASP A 414 -23.95 13.37 -39.95
C ASP A 414 -24.40 13.83 -38.56
N LEU A 415 -25.71 14.06 -38.35
CA LEU A 415 -26.26 14.44 -37.05
C LEU A 415 -26.07 13.34 -35.99
N ASN A 416 -26.25 12.07 -36.35
CA ASN A 416 -25.97 10.97 -35.42
C ASN A 416 -24.48 10.91 -35.04
N GLN A 417 -23.59 11.16 -36.01
CA GLN A 417 -22.16 11.18 -35.75
C GLN A 417 -21.78 12.35 -34.82
N GLU A 418 -22.36 13.53 -35.03
CA GLU A 418 -22.20 14.68 -34.15
C GLU A 418 -22.69 14.41 -32.73
N ILE A 419 -23.89 13.82 -32.57
CA ILE A 419 -24.44 13.44 -31.27
C ILE A 419 -23.55 12.40 -30.57
N MET A 420 -23.03 11.41 -31.29
CA MET A 420 -22.12 10.42 -30.72
C MET A 420 -20.82 11.05 -30.21
N LEU A 421 -20.24 11.99 -30.96
CA LEU A 421 -19.03 12.70 -30.55
C LEU A 421 -19.27 13.56 -29.32
N GLU A 422 -20.40 14.27 -29.26
CA GLU A 422 -20.75 15.09 -28.09
C GLU A 422 -21.06 14.21 -26.87
N GLN A 423 -21.70 13.06 -27.03
CA GLN A 423 -21.89 12.09 -25.94
C GLN A 423 -20.57 11.56 -25.40
N GLU A 424 -19.63 11.19 -26.26
CA GLU A 424 -18.31 10.71 -25.81
C GLU A 424 -17.52 11.83 -25.13
N ARG A 425 -17.57 13.05 -25.67
CA ARG A 425 -16.97 14.23 -25.04
C ARG A 425 -17.54 14.48 -23.64
N LEU A 426 -18.87 14.50 -23.49
CA LEU A 426 -19.54 14.69 -22.19
C LEU A 426 -19.20 13.56 -21.21
N ARG A 427 -19.07 12.33 -21.70
CA ARG A 427 -18.66 11.18 -20.88
C ARG A 427 -17.24 11.35 -20.36
N VAL A 428 -16.29 11.75 -21.21
CA VAL A 428 -14.91 12.03 -20.80
C VAL A 428 -14.85 13.19 -19.79
N GLU A 429 -15.64 14.24 -20.02
CA GLU A 429 -15.72 15.37 -19.09
C GLU A 429 -16.29 14.95 -17.73
N HIS A 430 -17.35 14.14 -17.72
CA HIS A 430 -17.94 13.58 -16.50
C HIS A 430 -16.92 12.72 -15.73
N ASP A 431 -16.19 11.84 -16.42
CA ASP A 431 -15.18 10.99 -15.78
C ASP A 431 -14.02 11.83 -15.19
N LYS A 432 -13.63 12.91 -15.87
CA LYS A 432 -12.63 13.87 -15.38
C LYS A 432 -13.12 14.64 -14.14
N LEU A 433 -14.37 15.12 -14.16
CA LEU A 433 -15.02 15.76 -13.02
C LEU A 433 -15.11 14.81 -11.83
N LYS A 434 -15.52 13.57 -12.05
CA LYS A 434 -15.60 12.53 -11.02
C LYS A 434 -14.24 12.22 -10.39
N SER A 435 -13.19 12.11 -11.20
CA SER A 435 -11.82 11.94 -10.70
C SER A 435 -11.38 13.12 -9.82
N THR A 436 -11.65 14.35 -10.29
CA THR A 436 -11.34 15.59 -9.56
C THR A 436 -12.08 15.68 -8.22
N ASP A 437 -13.35 15.27 -8.18
CA ASP A 437 -14.17 15.23 -6.97
C ASP A 437 -13.64 14.19 -5.95
N GLN A 438 -13.24 13.01 -6.42
CA GLN A 438 -12.62 11.98 -5.58
C GLN A 438 -11.28 12.46 -5.00
N GLU A 439 -10.45 13.13 -5.79
CA GLU A 439 -9.18 13.68 -5.33
C GLU A 439 -9.38 14.80 -4.29
N LYS A 440 -10.34 15.70 -4.53
CA LYS A 440 -10.72 16.74 -3.55
C LYS A 440 -11.24 16.13 -2.26
N SER A 441 -12.04 15.08 -2.34
CA SER A 441 -12.54 14.34 -1.17
C SER A 441 -11.40 13.69 -0.38
N ARG A 442 -10.42 13.09 -1.06
CA ARG A 442 -9.22 12.54 -0.43
C ARG A 442 -8.38 13.62 0.26
N LYS A 443 -8.13 14.75 -0.42
CA LYS A 443 -7.40 15.90 0.15
C LYS A 443 -8.11 16.47 1.37
N LEU A 444 -9.45 16.56 1.33
CA LEU A 444 -10.24 17.02 2.47
C LEU A 444 -10.08 16.06 3.65
N HIS A 445 -10.15 14.74 3.42
CA HIS A 445 -9.95 13.75 4.47
C HIS A 445 -8.55 13.85 5.11
N GLU A 446 -7.49 14.00 4.29
CA GLU A 446 -6.13 14.19 4.79
C GLU A 446 -5.98 15.47 5.63
N LEU A 447 -6.60 16.58 5.21
CA LEU A 447 -6.61 17.83 5.97
C LEU A 447 -7.35 17.69 7.31
N THR A 448 -8.48 16.98 7.33
CA THR A 448 -9.22 16.69 8.57
C THR A 448 -8.35 15.89 9.56
N VAL A 449 -7.69 14.82 9.09
CA VAL A 449 -6.79 14.02 9.95
C VAL A 449 -5.62 14.86 10.49
N MET A 450 -5.06 15.75 9.66
CA MET A 450 -4.00 16.66 10.10
C MET A 450 -4.51 17.69 11.12
N GLN A 451 -5.73 18.18 10.97
CA GLN A 451 -6.38 19.08 11.93
C GLN A 451 -6.61 18.37 13.26
N ASP A 452 -7.11 17.13 13.26
CA ASP A 452 -7.33 16.33 14.47
C ASP A 452 -6.02 16.06 15.21
N ARG A 453 -4.95 15.72 14.49
CA ARG A 453 -3.60 15.56 15.09
C ARG A 453 -3.09 16.86 15.73
N ARG A 454 -3.32 18.01 15.09
CA ARG A 454 -2.94 19.32 15.65
C ARG A 454 -3.75 19.65 16.89
N GLU A 455 -5.04 19.31 16.90
CA GLU A 455 -5.91 19.54 18.06
C GLU A 455 -5.53 18.65 19.22
N GLN A 456 -5.19 17.37 18.96
CA GLN A 456 -4.65 16.46 19.98
C GLN A 456 -3.36 17.02 20.59
N ALA A 457 -2.40 17.44 19.75
CA ALA A 457 -1.15 18.04 20.24
C ALA A 457 -1.39 19.31 21.06
N ARG A 458 -2.40 20.13 20.71
CA ARG A 458 -2.81 21.29 21.52
C ARG A 458 -3.39 20.88 22.86
N GLN A 459 -4.22 19.83 22.91
CA GLN A 459 -4.77 19.32 24.16
C GLN A 459 -3.68 18.75 25.07
N ASP A 460 -2.72 18.01 24.50
CA ASP A 460 -1.58 17.47 25.25
C ASP A 460 -0.70 18.59 25.82
N LEU A 461 -0.40 19.63 25.02
CA LEU A 461 0.31 20.82 25.48
C LEU A 461 -0.44 21.54 26.59
N LYS A 462 -1.76 21.69 26.47
CA LYS A 462 -2.60 22.29 27.51
C LYS A 462 -2.56 21.48 28.80
N GLY A 463 -2.62 20.14 28.73
CA GLY A 463 -2.49 19.27 29.90
C GLY A 463 -1.11 19.41 30.58
N LEU A 464 -0.06 19.58 29.79
CA LEU A 464 1.28 19.86 30.31
C LEU A 464 1.35 21.25 30.96
N GLU A 465 0.78 22.29 30.35
CA GLU A 465 0.69 23.64 30.91
C GLU A 465 -0.03 23.65 32.27
N GLU A 466 -1.16 22.93 32.37
CA GLU A 466 -1.89 22.78 33.63
C GLU A 466 -1.07 22.05 34.70
N THR A 467 -0.30 21.05 34.31
CA THR A 467 0.59 20.31 35.22
C THR A 467 1.73 21.19 35.71
N VAL A 468 2.39 21.92 34.81
CA VAL A 468 3.45 22.87 35.15
C VAL A 468 2.92 23.97 36.08
N ALA A 469 1.72 24.50 35.82
CA ALA A 469 1.08 25.48 36.69
C ALA A 469 0.84 24.95 38.12
N LYS A 470 0.41 23.69 38.26
CA LYS A 470 0.24 23.03 39.57
C LYS A 470 1.57 22.83 40.30
N GLU A 471 2.62 22.41 39.59
CA GLU A 471 3.96 22.25 40.18
C GLU A 471 4.54 23.60 40.62
N LEU A 472 4.39 24.65 39.80
CA LEU A 472 4.78 26.01 40.17
C LEU A 472 4.02 26.52 41.39
N GLN A 473 2.71 26.24 41.48
CA GLN A 473 1.91 26.59 42.65
C GLN A 473 2.39 25.83 43.90
N THR A 474 2.72 24.55 43.76
CA THR A 474 3.27 23.72 44.86
C THR A 474 4.62 24.25 45.32
N LEU A 475 5.53 24.57 44.39
CA LEU A 475 6.82 25.20 44.70
C LEU A 475 6.66 26.56 45.37
N HIS A 476 5.69 27.37 44.91
CA HIS A 476 5.37 28.64 45.55
C HIS A 476 4.90 28.45 47.00
N ASN A 477 4.02 27.47 47.24
CA ASN A 477 3.54 27.13 48.58
C ASN A 477 4.67 26.63 49.49
N LEU A 478 5.53 25.74 48.98
CA LEU A 478 6.70 25.24 49.72
C LEU A 478 7.68 26.35 50.04
N ARG A 479 7.95 27.26 49.08
CA ARG A 479 8.78 28.44 49.31
C ARG A 479 8.19 29.33 50.41
N LYS A 480 6.87 29.55 50.39
CA LYS A 480 6.17 30.33 51.42
C LYS A 480 6.31 29.70 52.80
N LEU A 481 6.11 28.38 52.90
CA LEU A 481 6.30 27.62 54.13
C LEU A 481 7.75 27.67 54.62
N PHE A 482 8.73 27.52 53.73
CA PHE A 482 10.15 27.60 54.07
C PHE A 482 10.53 28.99 54.59
N VAL A 483 10.09 30.06 53.92
CA VAL A 483 10.33 31.44 54.39
C VAL A 483 9.67 31.68 55.73
N GLN A 484 8.45 31.17 55.95
CA GLN A 484 7.77 31.27 57.23
C GLN A 484 8.52 30.50 58.33
N ASP A 485 8.97 29.27 58.07
CA ASP A 485 9.73 28.43 59.00
C ASP A 485 11.13 29.00 59.30
N LEU A 486 11.75 29.63 58.30
CA LEU A 486 13.00 30.38 58.49
C LEU A 486 12.76 31.63 59.35
N ALA A 487 11.69 32.39 59.07
CA ALA A 487 11.35 33.58 59.85
C ALA A 487 10.99 33.23 61.31
N THR A 488 10.26 32.13 61.54
CA THR A 488 9.97 31.65 62.89
C THR A 488 11.24 31.12 63.58
N ARG A 489 12.10 30.37 62.89
CA ARG A 489 13.38 29.94 63.46
C ARG A 489 14.31 31.11 63.77
N VAL A 490 14.45 32.09 62.89
CA VAL A 490 15.27 33.29 63.13
C VAL A 490 14.72 34.09 64.31
N LYS A 491 13.39 34.21 64.43
CA LYS A 491 12.76 34.84 65.58
C LYS A 491 12.99 34.06 66.87
N LYS A 492 12.91 32.73 66.82
CA LYS A 492 13.11 31.84 67.96
C LYS A 492 14.59 31.69 68.35
N SER A 493 15.51 31.76 67.41
CA SER A 493 16.97 31.76 67.65
C SER A 493 17.43 33.10 68.17
N ALA A 494 16.85 34.22 67.72
CA ALA A 494 17.06 35.53 68.33
C ALA A 494 16.52 35.60 69.79
N GLU A 495 15.59 34.71 70.17
CA GLU A 495 15.10 34.53 71.54
C GLU A 495 15.88 33.44 72.33
N MET A 496 16.79 32.68 71.69
CA MET A 496 17.49 31.52 72.28
C MET A 496 19.02 31.58 72.15
N ASP A 497 19.63 32.76 71.98
CA ASP A 497 21.07 32.96 72.27
C ASP A 497 21.33 32.97 73.80
N SER A 498 20.81 31.95 74.48
CA SER A 498 21.25 31.49 75.80
C SER A 498 21.41 29.97 75.74
N ASP A 499 22.67 29.55 75.62
CA ASP A 499 23.24 28.24 75.93
C ASP A 499 22.83 27.01 75.10
N ASP A 500 23.80 26.64 74.25
CA ASP A 500 24.55 25.37 74.30
C ASP A 500 23.75 24.06 74.36
N THR A 501 23.84 23.22 73.31
CA THR A 501 23.71 21.76 73.47
C THR A 501 24.43 21.02 72.34
N GLY A 502 25.67 20.61 72.62
CA GLY A 502 26.36 19.56 71.88
C GLY A 502 25.62 18.22 71.96
N GLY A 503 25.32 17.65 70.80
CA GLY A 503 24.53 16.41 70.65
C GLY A 503 25.20 15.13 71.19
N SER A 504 24.34 14.24 71.68
CA SER A 504 24.64 12.91 72.26
C SER A 504 25.47 12.00 71.35
N ALA A 505 26.25 11.07 71.94
CA ALA A 505 27.14 10.15 71.22
C ALA A 505 26.43 9.29 70.14
N ALA A 506 25.16 8.93 70.35
CA ALA A 506 24.35 8.23 69.35
C ALA A 506 24.04 9.11 68.13
N GLN A 507 23.87 10.42 68.34
CA GLN A 507 23.69 11.40 67.27
C GLN A 507 24.99 11.56 66.49
N LYS A 508 26.16 11.55 67.14
CA LYS A 508 27.47 11.56 66.46
C LYS A 508 27.69 10.33 65.58
N GLN A 509 27.32 9.13 66.02
CA GLN A 509 27.39 7.93 65.17
C GLN A 509 26.44 8.00 63.97
N LYS A 510 25.22 8.51 64.16
CA LYS A 510 24.26 8.67 63.07
C LYS A 510 24.70 9.74 62.06
N ILE A 511 25.30 10.83 62.54
CA ILE A 511 25.93 11.85 61.70
C ILE A 511 27.08 11.22 60.90
N SER A 512 27.98 10.49 61.55
CA SER A 512 29.10 9.82 60.87
C SER A 512 28.65 8.82 59.78
N PHE A 513 27.57 8.07 60.03
CA PHE A 513 26.99 7.17 59.03
C PHE A 513 26.41 7.93 57.83
N LEU A 514 25.71 9.04 58.08
CA LEU A 514 25.14 9.89 57.03
C LEU A 514 26.23 10.62 56.25
N GLU A 515 27.30 11.07 56.91
CA GLU A 515 28.48 11.67 56.27
C GLU A 515 29.16 10.69 55.32
N ASN A 516 29.35 9.43 55.73
CA ASN A 516 29.92 8.40 54.87
C ASN A 516 29.00 8.07 53.68
N ASN A 517 27.69 7.95 53.90
CA ASN A 517 26.74 7.75 52.80
C ASN A 517 26.74 8.93 51.81
N LEU A 518 26.77 10.16 52.32
CA LEU A 518 26.85 11.37 51.51
C LEU A 518 28.16 11.43 50.71
N GLU A 519 29.27 11.02 51.31
CA GLU A 519 30.56 10.96 50.65
C GLU A 519 30.58 9.90 49.52
N GLN A 520 29.99 8.72 49.76
CA GLN A 520 29.84 7.68 48.73
C GLN A 520 28.95 8.16 47.58
N LEU A 521 27.80 8.76 47.89
CA LEU A 521 26.89 9.30 46.88
C LEU A 521 27.58 10.40 46.05
N THR A 522 28.39 11.24 46.71
CA THR A 522 29.19 12.27 46.03
C THR A 522 30.25 11.66 45.11
N LYS A 523 30.89 10.55 45.50
CA LYS A 523 31.86 9.83 44.65
C LYS A 523 31.19 9.25 43.40
N VAL A 524 30.04 8.59 43.56
CA VAL A 524 29.25 8.05 42.44
C VAL A 524 28.78 9.17 41.52
N HIS A 525 28.25 10.27 42.08
CA HIS A 525 27.83 11.42 41.28
C HIS A 525 29.00 12.02 40.49
N LYS A 526 30.16 12.22 41.13
CA LYS A 526 31.37 12.70 40.43
C LYS A 526 31.83 11.73 39.34
N GLN A 527 31.71 10.42 39.55
CA GLN A 527 32.03 9.41 38.53
C GLN A 527 31.08 9.51 37.35
N LEU A 528 29.77 9.51 37.59
CA LEU A 528 28.76 9.63 36.55
C LEU A 528 28.91 10.92 35.75
N VAL A 529 29.25 12.04 36.39
CA VAL A 529 29.52 13.31 35.69
C VAL A 529 30.73 13.20 34.78
N ARG A 530 31.80 12.52 35.21
CA ARG A 530 32.99 12.26 34.36
C ARG A 530 32.66 11.34 33.19
N ASP A 531 32.01 10.20 33.46
CA ASP A 531 31.61 9.25 32.42
C ASP A 531 30.66 9.92 31.41
N ASN A 532 29.74 10.77 31.88
CA ASN A 532 28.83 11.51 31.00
C ASN A 532 29.56 12.58 30.17
N ALA A 533 30.61 13.20 30.71
CA ALA A 533 31.48 14.10 29.94
C ALA A 533 32.28 13.34 28.87
N ASP A 534 32.82 12.16 29.21
CA ASP A 534 33.54 11.30 28.27
C ASP A 534 32.62 10.80 27.16
N LEU A 535 31.41 10.36 27.50
CA LEU A 535 30.38 9.95 26.52
C LEU A 535 29.97 11.11 25.61
N ARG A 536 29.84 12.34 26.13
CA ARG A 536 29.58 13.53 25.31
C ARG A 536 30.72 13.83 24.33
N CYS A 537 31.96 13.47 24.66
CA CYS A 537 33.11 13.63 23.77
C CYS A 537 33.22 12.49 22.73
N GLU A 538 32.83 11.26 23.08
CA GLU A 538 32.87 10.10 22.20
C GLU A 538 31.69 10.03 21.22
N LEU A 539 30.49 10.47 21.63
CA LEU A 539 29.29 10.43 20.79
C LEU A 539 29.50 11.12 19.42
N PRO A 540 30.07 12.34 19.32
CA PRO A 540 30.31 12.97 18.02
C PRO A 540 31.33 12.21 17.14
N LYS A 541 32.28 11.48 17.75
CA LYS A 541 33.25 10.67 17.00
C LYS A 541 32.58 9.44 16.41
N LEU A 542 31.72 8.77 17.19
CA LEU A 542 30.93 7.64 16.73
C LEU A 542 29.94 8.06 15.64
N GLU A 543 29.26 9.21 15.81
CA GLU A 543 28.37 9.77 14.78
C GLU A 543 29.11 10.10 13.48
N LYS A 544 30.32 10.67 13.56
CA LYS A 544 31.16 10.93 12.37
C LYS A 544 31.58 9.63 11.68
N ARG A 545 31.97 8.61 12.45
CA ARG A 545 32.30 7.28 11.90
C ARG A 545 31.09 6.65 11.25
N LEU A 546 29.92 6.71 11.88
CA LEU A 546 28.68 6.19 11.32
C LEU A 546 28.33 6.89 10.00
N ARG A 547 28.37 8.22 9.96
CA ARG A 547 28.13 9.00 8.73
C ARG A 547 29.12 8.67 7.61
N ALA A 548 30.41 8.59 7.91
CA ALA A 548 31.42 8.18 6.92
C ALA A 548 31.17 6.76 6.38
N THR A 549 30.71 5.85 7.24
CA THR A 549 30.39 4.48 6.85
C THR A 549 29.13 4.44 5.99
N ALA A 550 28.10 5.22 6.33
CA ALA A 550 26.87 5.37 5.55
C ALA A 550 27.14 5.95 4.15
N GLU A 551 27.96 7.01 4.06
CA GLU A 551 28.37 7.58 2.76
C GLU A 551 29.17 6.58 1.91
N ARG A 552 30.07 5.81 2.52
CA ARG A 552 30.80 4.74 1.82
C ARG A 552 29.85 3.66 1.30
N VAL A 553 28.85 3.25 2.09
CA VAL A 553 27.83 2.28 1.65
C VAL A 553 27.04 2.83 0.48
N LYS A 554 26.55 4.07 0.57
CA LYS A 554 25.83 4.74 -0.52
C LYS A 554 26.66 4.82 -1.81
N ALA A 555 27.95 5.12 -1.70
CA ALA A 555 28.85 5.13 -2.86
C ALA A 555 29.01 3.73 -3.47
N LEU A 556 29.15 2.68 -2.65
CA LEU A 556 29.24 1.30 -3.11
C LEU A 556 27.93 0.81 -3.75
N GLU A 557 26.78 1.19 -3.21
CA GLU A 557 25.46 0.89 -3.79
C GLU A 557 25.28 1.55 -5.15
N SER A 558 25.69 2.83 -5.28
CA SER A 558 25.68 3.54 -6.56
C SER A 558 26.58 2.87 -7.58
N ALA A 559 27.80 2.50 -7.19
CA ALA A 559 28.73 1.79 -8.08
C ALA A 559 28.20 0.41 -8.49
N LEU A 560 27.55 -0.31 -7.58
CA LEU A 560 26.92 -1.61 -7.87
C LEU A 560 25.75 -1.46 -8.84
N LYS A 561 24.92 -0.42 -8.66
CA LYS A 561 23.81 -0.10 -9.56
C LYS A 561 24.33 0.21 -10.97
N GLU A 562 25.34 1.06 -11.08
CA GLU A 562 25.95 1.42 -12.36
C GLU A 562 26.59 0.18 -13.03
N ALA A 563 27.28 -0.67 -12.27
CA ALA A 563 27.83 -1.92 -12.78
C ALA A 563 26.73 -2.87 -13.32
N LYS A 564 25.59 -2.99 -12.63
CA LYS A 564 24.44 -3.78 -13.10
C LYS A 564 23.83 -3.21 -14.37
N GLU A 565 23.67 -1.89 -14.46
CA GLU A 565 23.16 -1.21 -15.65
C GLU A 565 24.11 -1.34 -16.84
N ASN A 566 25.42 -1.20 -16.61
CA ASN A 566 26.46 -1.46 -17.61
C ASN A 566 26.36 -2.89 -18.14
N ALA A 567 26.32 -3.90 -17.25
CA ALA A 567 26.18 -5.29 -17.64
C ALA A 567 24.85 -5.60 -18.36
N ALA A 568 23.76 -4.93 -17.98
CA ALA A 568 22.48 -5.05 -18.68
C ALA A 568 22.52 -4.45 -20.09
N ARG A 569 23.16 -3.27 -20.25
CA ARG A 569 23.38 -2.63 -21.55
C ARG A 569 24.25 -3.51 -22.46
N ASP A 570 25.30 -4.12 -21.93
CA ASP A 570 26.14 -5.03 -22.70
C ASP A 570 25.38 -6.28 -23.14
N ARG A 571 24.61 -6.91 -22.23
CA ARG A 571 23.71 -8.02 -22.61
C ARG A 571 22.74 -7.63 -23.71
N LYS A 572 22.16 -6.43 -23.66
CA LYS A 572 21.26 -5.93 -24.72
C LYS A 572 22.00 -5.74 -26.06
N ARG A 573 23.23 -5.22 -26.04
CA ARG A 573 24.08 -5.10 -27.25
C ARG A 573 24.42 -6.47 -27.84
N TYR A 574 24.84 -7.42 -27.01
CA TYR A 574 25.11 -8.79 -27.44
C TYR A 574 23.87 -9.46 -28.03
N GLN A 575 22.71 -9.30 -27.38
CA GLN A 575 21.44 -9.84 -27.88
C GLN A 575 21.09 -9.26 -29.26
N GLN A 576 21.21 -7.94 -29.44
CA GLN A 576 20.98 -7.29 -30.73
C GLN A 576 21.95 -7.81 -31.81
N GLU A 577 23.21 -8.03 -31.49
CA GLU A 577 24.19 -8.56 -32.45
C GLU A 577 23.89 -10.02 -32.81
N VAL A 578 23.51 -10.84 -31.83
CA VAL A 578 23.05 -12.22 -32.06
C VAL A 578 21.82 -12.24 -32.96
N ASP A 579 20.85 -11.35 -32.76
CA ASP A 579 19.63 -11.31 -33.57
C ASP A 579 19.92 -10.81 -35.00
N ARG A 580 20.82 -9.83 -35.19
CA ARG A 580 21.34 -9.47 -36.53
C ARG A 580 22.00 -10.65 -37.24
N ILE A 581 22.82 -11.43 -36.52
CA ILE A 581 23.47 -12.64 -37.08
C ILE A 581 22.40 -13.68 -37.46
N LYS A 582 21.40 -13.92 -36.61
CA LYS A 582 20.29 -14.84 -36.92
C LYS A 582 19.52 -14.40 -38.16
N ASP A 583 19.24 -13.11 -38.31
CA ASP A 583 18.53 -12.57 -39.48
C ASP A 583 19.39 -12.66 -40.74
N ALA A 584 20.69 -12.38 -40.66
CA ALA A 584 21.62 -12.58 -41.77
C ALA A 584 21.72 -14.06 -42.18
N VAL A 585 21.77 -14.99 -41.21
CA VAL A 585 21.75 -16.44 -41.47
C VAL A 585 20.41 -16.87 -42.08
N ARG A 586 19.28 -16.34 -41.59
CA ARG A 586 17.95 -16.61 -42.15
C ARG A 586 17.84 -16.12 -43.58
N ALA A 587 18.29 -14.89 -43.86
CA ALA A 587 18.34 -14.34 -45.21
C ALA A 587 19.23 -15.18 -46.14
N LYS A 588 20.41 -15.61 -45.66
CA LYS A 588 21.33 -16.49 -46.43
C LYS A 588 20.74 -17.89 -46.66
N ASN A 589 20.00 -18.43 -45.71
CA ASN A 589 19.28 -19.71 -45.86
C ASN A 589 18.08 -19.60 -46.80
N MET A 590 17.37 -18.47 -46.81
CA MET A 590 16.32 -18.20 -47.80
C MET A 590 16.90 -17.99 -49.20
N ALA A 591 18.06 -17.33 -49.33
CA ALA A 591 18.77 -17.17 -50.60
C ALA A 591 19.32 -18.50 -51.16
N ARG A 592 19.64 -19.48 -50.30
CA ARG A 592 19.99 -20.85 -50.71
C ARG A 592 18.79 -21.74 -51.06
N ARG A 593 17.56 -21.32 -50.73
CA ARG A 593 16.32 -22.03 -51.04
C ARG A 593 15.71 -21.54 -52.37
N GLY A 594 16.57 -21.33 -53.36
CA GLY A 594 16.18 -21.12 -54.76
C GLY A 594 16.73 -22.26 -55.60
N HIS A 595 15.82 -23.08 -56.17
CA HIS A 595 16.07 -24.13 -57.17
C HIS A 595 16.59 -25.48 -56.64
N SER A 596 15.72 -26.25 -55.97
CA SER A 596 15.79 -27.72 -56.02
C SER A 596 14.49 -28.24 -56.64
N ALA A 597 14.60 -28.87 -57.81
CA ALA A 597 13.51 -29.50 -58.53
C ALA A 597 12.77 -30.52 -57.64
N GLN A 598 11.43 -30.48 -57.66
CA GLN A 598 10.59 -31.51 -57.07
C GLN A 598 10.67 -32.78 -57.93
N ILE A 599 11.62 -33.67 -57.61
CA ILE A 599 11.66 -35.02 -58.15
C ILE A 599 10.55 -35.83 -57.46
N ALA A 600 9.59 -36.29 -58.26
CA ALA A 600 8.51 -37.16 -57.84
C ALA A 600 9.08 -38.46 -57.23
N LYS A 601 8.62 -38.81 -56.02
CA LYS A 601 8.95 -40.10 -55.39
C LYS A 601 8.09 -41.22 -56.00
N PRO A 602 8.66 -42.40 -56.32
CA PRO A 602 7.90 -43.54 -56.83
C PRO A 602 6.81 -44.02 -55.87
N ILE A 603 5.69 -44.43 -56.47
CA ILE A 603 4.47 -44.96 -55.86
C ILE A 603 4.79 -46.31 -55.19
N ARG A 604 4.51 -46.41 -53.88
CA ARG A 604 4.34 -47.70 -53.17
C ARG A 604 2.85 -48.08 -53.24
N PRO A 605 2.47 -49.31 -53.60
CA PRO A 605 1.08 -49.76 -53.63
C PRO A 605 0.46 -49.83 -52.23
N GLY A 606 -0.75 -49.27 -52.05
CA GLY A 606 -1.54 -49.34 -50.82
C GLY A 606 -2.35 -48.06 -50.51
N GLN A 607 -3.44 -47.83 -51.25
CA GLN A 607 -4.54 -46.89 -50.94
C GLN A 607 -5.41 -47.44 -49.77
N PRO A 608 -6.21 -46.64 -49.01
CA PRO A 608 -7.17 -45.65 -49.50
C PRO A 608 -7.23 -44.27 -48.77
N PRO A 609 -8.02 -43.30 -49.30
CA PRO A 609 -7.76 -41.86 -49.23
C PRO A 609 -8.79 -41.07 -48.40
N VAL A 610 -8.43 -39.89 -47.89
CA VAL A 610 -9.42 -38.79 -47.69
C VAL A 610 -8.78 -37.41 -47.91
N ALA A 611 -9.28 -36.76 -48.96
CA ALA A 611 -9.49 -35.34 -49.25
C ALA A 611 -8.78 -34.21 -48.44
N SER A 612 -8.15 -33.30 -49.19
CA SER A 612 -8.09 -31.84 -48.92
C SER A 612 -9.40 -31.18 -49.43
N PRO A 613 -9.74 -29.87 -49.22
CA PRO A 613 -8.87 -28.71 -48.89
C PRO A 613 -9.49 -27.58 -48.00
N THR A 614 -8.71 -26.49 -47.84
CA THR A 614 -9.10 -25.05 -47.70
C THR A 614 -9.15 -24.37 -46.31
N HIS A 615 -8.08 -23.61 -45.99
CA HIS A 615 -7.91 -22.26 -45.34
C HIS A 615 -8.98 -21.62 -44.41
N PRO A 616 -8.69 -20.52 -43.66
CA PRO A 616 -7.47 -20.03 -42.97
C PRO A 616 -7.70 -19.44 -41.52
N ASN A 617 -6.59 -19.14 -40.83
CA ASN A 617 -6.41 -18.14 -39.74
C ASN A 617 -7.23 -18.21 -38.43
N VAL A 618 -6.54 -18.22 -37.27
CA VAL A 618 -6.76 -17.32 -36.11
C VAL A 618 -5.67 -17.54 -35.03
N ASN A 619 -5.15 -16.42 -34.53
CA ASN A 619 -4.35 -16.19 -33.33
C ASN A 619 -4.50 -17.19 -32.17
N ARG A 620 -3.36 -17.59 -31.56
CA ARG A 620 -3.19 -17.60 -30.10
C ARG A 620 -1.71 -17.62 -29.72
N GLY A 621 -1.18 -16.47 -29.32
CA GLY A 621 0.07 -16.36 -28.59
C GLY A 621 -0.16 -16.67 -27.11
N GLY A 622 0.55 -17.66 -26.58
CA GLY A 622 0.52 -18.07 -25.18
C GLY A 622 1.67 -19.03 -24.91
N GLY A 623 2.86 -18.48 -24.67
CA GLY A 623 4.06 -19.25 -24.32
C GLY A 623 4.43 -19.00 -22.88
N GLY A 624 4.02 -19.91 -21.99
CA GLY A 624 4.47 -19.98 -20.60
C GLY A 624 5.94 -20.40 -20.53
N PHE A 625 6.69 -19.70 -19.67
CA PHE A 625 8.04 -20.03 -19.28
C PHE A 625 8.03 -21.20 -18.28
N TYR A 626 8.72 -22.30 -18.62
CA TYR A 626 9.13 -23.31 -17.65
C TYR A 626 10.52 -22.95 -17.09
N GLN A 627 10.63 -23.03 -15.76
CA GLN A 627 11.81 -22.81 -14.93
C GLN A 627 12.95 -23.78 -15.30
N ASN A 628 14.17 -23.24 -15.34
CA ASN A 628 15.40 -24.03 -15.28
C ASN A 628 16.05 -23.79 -13.90
N SER A 629 16.00 -24.80 -13.04
CA SER A 629 16.72 -24.87 -11.77
C SER A 629 18.08 -25.51 -11.99
N GLN A 630 19.18 -24.77 -11.80
CA GLN A 630 20.47 -25.38 -11.48
C GLN A 630 21.24 -24.52 -10.47
N ALA A 631 21.55 -25.15 -9.35
CA ALA A 631 22.36 -24.65 -8.27
C ALA A 631 23.83 -24.51 -8.70
N VAL A 632 24.43 -23.36 -8.41
CA VAL A 632 25.89 -23.17 -8.51
C VAL A 632 26.45 -23.23 -7.09
N ALA A 633 27.18 -24.31 -6.82
CA ALA A 633 28.07 -24.40 -5.68
C ALA A 633 29.29 -23.50 -5.90
N ILE A 634 29.56 -22.58 -4.97
CA ILE A 634 30.85 -21.88 -4.88
C ILE A 634 31.56 -22.38 -3.63
N ARG A 635 32.66 -23.10 -3.87
CA ARG A 635 33.65 -23.54 -2.88
C ARG A 635 34.84 -22.58 -2.91
N GLY A 636 35.28 -22.14 -1.73
CA GLY A 636 36.55 -21.46 -1.47
C GLY A 636 36.32 -20.25 -0.56
N GLY A 637 36.91 -20.09 0.63
CA GLY A 637 38.04 -20.78 1.25
C GLY A 637 38.84 -19.75 2.04
N GLY A 638 38.55 -19.64 3.35
CA GLY A 638 39.45 -19.33 4.47
C GLY A 638 40.40 -18.13 4.46
N GLY A 639 40.23 -17.26 5.46
CA GLY A 639 41.36 -16.69 6.21
C GLY A 639 41.18 -15.25 6.68
N MET A 640 40.87 -15.04 7.97
CA MET A 640 41.57 -14.08 8.85
C MET A 640 41.02 -14.17 10.29
N LYS A 641 41.95 -14.34 11.24
CA LYS A 641 41.76 -14.30 12.70
C LYS A 641 41.46 -12.87 13.18
N PRO A 642 40.81 -12.69 14.34
CA PRO A 642 40.73 -11.39 15.01
C PRO A 642 41.90 -11.21 15.98
N ASP A 643 42.56 -10.05 15.91
CA ASP A 643 43.47 -9.59 16.94
C ASP A 643 42.71 -8.91 18.08
N LYS A 644 43.14 -9.23 19.30
CA LYS A 644 42.76 -8.58 20.55
C LYS A 644 43.40 -7.19 20.63
N LYS A 645 42.59 -6.17 20.95
CA LYS A 645 42.81 -5.28 22.09
C LYS A 645 41.53 -4.53 22.45
#